data_AF-A0AAA9TAA9-F1
#
_entry.id   AF-A0AAA9TAA9-F1
#
_cell.length_a   1.000
_cell.length_b   1.000
_cell.length_c   1.000
_cell.angle_alpha   90.00
_cell.angle_beta   90.00
_cell.angle_gamma   90.00
#
_symmetry.space_group_name_H-M   'P 1'
#
loop_
_entity.id
_entity.type
_entity.pdbx_description
1 polymer ?
#
loop_
_entity_poly.entity_id
_entity_poly.type
_entity_poly.pdbx_seq_one_letter_code
_entity_poly.pdbx_strand_id
1 'polypeptide(L)'
;MTTAAERKYLNIRKRLDQLGYRQTLTVDCIPLVEKLFSDLVHTTESLRKSKLSAVKAEKESANFDFVLEPYKLENARLSKENNELYLELMKLREQSGQHIKELKTTLKKCARETADLKFLNNQYVHKLKLMEKESKAKNEKIQQLQEKNLQAVVQTPGGKKRNIAFRRQRMQIDEPVPPSEISSYPVPQPDDPYIADLLHVADNRIQELQQEVCQLQEKLAMMESELRDYNKQIELREREIERLSIALDGGRSSDILSLETRNKANEKLIAHLNIQVDFLQQANKDLEKHIQELMETKETVTSEVVNLSNKNEKLCQELTEIDQLAQQLERHKEEVLKTADKELEEAKKEIKKKLSEMRNLEETIGKLQLELSLCHKEKERLSDELLIKSDLETVVHQLEQEKQRLNKKIESFAVTERELTVEIERMRLEHGIKRRDKSPSRLDTFLKGIEDERDFYKKELEKLQHIIQRRSCSRSHSTCEKTPVFKTLEKGDYDSDIHLITRERDELQRMLERFEKHMVDIQSNVKLLTAERDKLSVLYNELENEKCELKSKIFIMKETMESLEKKAKFQAQKLSHVAGDSSHQKTEMNSLRLVNEQLQRSLEDYQHRLNMKRSELESAQAQVKILEEKIGKLHLRMTSQNEEAHVMKKTIGVIDKEKDILQETVDEKTEKIANLHENLASKEKTITQMKITVSEYESSLNHLKETLINRDREISSLRRQLDAAHKELDEVGRSKEMSFKENRRLQDDLATMARENQQISLELEAAVQEKEEMKSRVHNYITEVSRWESLMAAKEKENQDLLDRFQMLHNRAEDWEVKAHQAEGESSSVRLELLSIDTERRHLRERVELLEKEIQEHMNAHHAYESQISSMAKAISRLEEELRHQEDEKAAVLNDLSSLRELCIKLDSGKDIMTQQLNSKNLEFERVTMELENIKSESELLKKQLLSERHTIKNLESLLATNRDKEFHSHLTSHEKDTEIQILKEKLTLSESKLNSQSRENTMLRAKMAQLQTDLDVLKRQISTERYERERAIQEMRRHGLRTPPLSSTMRSPLHSPEHIN
;
A
#
# COMPACT_ATOMS: atom_id res chain seq x y z
N MET A 1 -9.71 12.80 -91.68
CA MET A 1 -9.42 12.73 -90.23
C MET A 1 -9.96 11.40 -89.74
N THR A 2 -9.17 10.54 -89.10
CA THR A 2 -9.70 9.27 -88.55
C THR A 2 -10.56 9.55 -87.33
N THR A 3 -11.77 8.99 -87.28
CA THR A 3 -12.72 9.19 -86.18
C THR A 3 -12.20 8.60 -84.87
N ALA A 4 -12.75 9.04 -83.72
CA ALA A 4 -12.33 8.51 -82.42
C ALA A 4 -12.62 7.00 -82.29
N ALA A 5 -13.68 6.51 -82.95
CA ALA A 5 -14.05 5.10 -83.01
C ALA A 5 -12.99 4.25 -83.74
N GLU A 6 -12.46 4.71 -84.87
CA GLU A 6 -11.40 4.01 -85.62
C GLU A 6 -10.10 3.84 -84.82
N ARG A 7 -9.73 4.83 -84.01
CA ARG A 7 -8.54 4.72 -83.14
C ARG A 7 -8.76 3.69 -82.03
N LYS A 8 -9.95 3.65 -81.45
CA LYS A 8 -10.33 2.60 -80.48
C LYS A 8 -10.32 1.22 -81.12
N TYR A 9 -10.93 1.08 -82.30
CA TYR A 9 -10.92 -0.16 -83.09
C TYR A 9 -9.50 -0.69 -83.27
N LEU A 10 -8.59 0.14 -83.81
CA LEU A 10 -7.19 -0.24 -84.06
C LEU A 10 -6.43 -0.63 -82.79
N ASN A 11 -6.70 0.01 -81.65
CA ASN A 11 -6.03 -0.27 -80.39
C ASN A 11 -6.50 -1.60 -79.77
N ILE A 12 -7.82 -1.79 -79.65
CA ILE A 12 -8.42 -3.02 -79.15
C ILE A 12 -8.08 -4.20 -80.07
N ARG A 13 -8.10 -3.98 -81.39
CA ARG A 13 -7.70 -4.99 -82.37
C ARG A 13 -6.25 -5.45 -82.17
N LYS A 14 -5.30 -4.52 -82.01
CA LYS A 14 -3.89 -4.85 -81.72
C LYS A 14 -3.75 -5.68 -80.43
N ARG A 15 -4.49 -5.34 -79.36
CA ARG A 15 -4.46 -6.09 -78.09
C ARG A 15 -5.06 -7.51 -78.22
N LEU A 16 -6.10 -7.67 -79.04
CA LEU A 16 -6.71 -8.97 -79.35
C LEU A 16 -5.80 -9.84 -80.24
N ASP A 17 -5.19 -9.26 -81.27
CA ASP A 17 -4.21 -9.95 -82.14
C ASP A 17 -2.98 -10.44 -81.36
N GLN A 18 -2.50 -9.65 -80.38
CA GLN A 18 -1.42 -10.03 -79.45
C GLN A 18 -1.78 -11.25 -78.58
N LEU A 19 -3.07 -11.49 -78.33
CA LEU A 19 -3.58 -12.64 -77.58
C LEU A 19 -4.15 -13.74 -78.50
N GLY A 20 -3.92 -13.64 -79.82
CA GLY A 20 -4.29 -14.66 -80.80
C GLY A 20 -5.72 -14.58 -81.34
N TYR A 21 -6.55 -13.64 -80.88
CA TYR A 21 -7.95 -13.49 -81.32
C TYR A 21 -8.03 -12.78 -82.68
N ARG A 22 -7.89 -13.57 -83.76
CA ARG A 22 -7.75 -13.03 -85.13
C ARG A 22 -9.07 -12.84 -85.89
N GLN A 23 -10.22 -13.25 -85.37
CA GLN A 23 -11.55 -13.18 -86.00
C GLN A 23 -11.94 -11.74 -86.39
N THR A 24 -12.65 -11.54 -87.51
CA THR A 24 -13.06 -10.21 -87.98
C THR A 24 -14.02 -9.53 -87.00
N LEU A 25 -13.76 -8.26 -86.67
CA LEU A 25 -14.58 -7.47 -85.73
C LEU A 25 -15.22 -6.29 -86.46
N THR A 26 -16.51 -6.04 -86.23
CA THR A 26 -17.21 -4.84 -86.72
C THR A 26 -17.07 -3.67 -85.75
N VAL A 27 -17.23 -2.44 -86.25
CA VAL A 27 -17.01 -1.21 -85.45
C VAL A 27 -18.04 -1.08 -84.32
N ASP A 28 -19.26 -1.57 -84.52
CA ASP A 28 -20.34 -1.46 -83.53
C ASP A 28 -20.09 -2.35 -82.28
N CYS A 29 -19.32 -3.43 -82.44
CA CYS A 29 -19.02 -4.37 -81.34
C CYS A 29 -17.87 -3.88 -80.42
N ILE A 30 -17.15 -2.82 -80.79
CA ILE A 30 -15.97 -2.32 -80.06
C ILE A 30 -16.25 -2.08 -78.57
N PRO A 31 -17.31 -1.37 -78.13
CA PRO A 31 -17.45 -0.98 -76.72
C PRO A 31 -17.69 -2.17 -75.80
N LEU A 32 -18.41 -3.19 -76.29
CA LEU A 32 -18.64 -4.43 -75.57
C LEU A 32 -17.35 -5.26 -75.46
N VAL A 33 -16.61 -5.37 -76.56
CA VAL A 33 -15.32 -6.08 -76.57
C VAL A 33 -14.25 -5.36 -75.75
N GLU A 34 -14.25 -4.02 -75.71
CA GLU A 34 -13.39 -3.21 -74.82
C GLU A 34 -13.64 -3.56 -73.35
N LYS A 35 -14.92 -3.63 -72.92
CA LYS A 35 -15.31 -4.04 -71.56
C LYS A 35 -14.93 -5.49 -71.27
N LEU A 36 -15.41 -6.45 -72.06
CA LEU A 36 -15.14 -7.88 -71.85
C LEU A 36 -13.63 -8.18 -71.81
N PHE A 37 -12.84 -7.47 -72.62
CA PHE A 37 -11.38 -7.59 -72.59
C PHE A 37 -10.77 -7.00 -71.32
N SER A 38 -11.25 -5.83 -70.87
CA SER A 38 -10.83 -5.22 -69.60
C SER A 38 -11.17 -6.12 -68.41
N ASP A 39 -12.36 -6.71 -68.40
CA ASP A 39 -12.82 -7.62 -67.36
C ASP A 39 -12.03 -8.94 -67.38
N LEU A 40 -11.69 -9.46 -68.56
CA LEU A 40 -10.82 -10.63 -68.71
C LEU A 40 -9.39 -10.36 -68.20
N VAL A 41 -8.81 -9.19 -68.50
CA VAL A 41 -7.50 -8.79 -67.98
C VAL A 41 -7.56 -8.62 -66.46
N HIS A 42 -8.58 -7.93 -65.93
CA HIS A 42 -8.72 -7.75 -64.48
C HIS A 42 -8.96 -9.07 -63.75
N THR A 43 -9.79 -9.96 -64.27
CA THR A 43 -10.04 -11.28 -63.64
C THR A 43 -8.81 -12.19 -63.69
N THR A 44 -8.05 -12.19 -64.79
CA THR A 44 -6.79 -12.96 -64.88
C THR A 44 -5.68 -12.39 -63.99
N GLU A 45 -5.57 -11.07 -63.86
CA GLU A 45 -4.66 -10.44 -62.89
C GLU A 45 -5.07 -10.70 -61.43
N SER A 46 -6.36 -10.58 -61.11
CA SER A 46 -6.90 -10.91 -59.78
C SER A 46 -6.67 -12.38 -59.42
N LEU A 47 -6.90 -13.31 -60.35
CA LEU A 47 -6.62 -14.74 -60.17
C LEU A 47 -5.12 -14.99 -59.96
N ARG A 48 -4.25 -14.30 -60.70
CA ARG A 48 -2.79 -14.39 -60.54
C ARG A 48 -2.34 -13.88 -59.17
N LYS A 49 -2.87 -12.74 -58.72
CA LYS A 49 -2.62 -12.18 -57.36
C LYS A 49 -3.13 -13.12 -56.28
N SER A 50 -4.34 -13.66 -56.42
CA SER A 50 -4.94 -14.63 -55.50
C SER A 50 -4.11 -15.92 -55.40
N LYS A 51 -3.68 -16.51 -56.52
CA LYS A 51 -2.80 -17.70 -56.51
C LYS A 51 -1.44 -17.42 -55.87
N LEU A 52 -0.83 -16.26 -56.11
CA LEU A 52 0.42 -15.87 -55.44
C LEU A 52 0.22 -15.70 -53.93
N SER A 53 -0.92 -15.13 -53.52
CA SER A 53 -1.29 -14.99 -52.10
C SER A 53 -1.50 -16.35 -51.43
N ALA A 54 -2.19 -17.28 -52.11
CA ALA A 54 -2.44 -18.64 -51.60
C ALA A 54 -1.13 -19.43 -51.43
N VAL A 55 -0.27 -19.45 -52.46
CA VAL A 55 1.05 -20.11 -52.39
C VAL A 55 1.96 -19.49 -51.32
N LYS A 56 1.84 -18.18 -51.07
CA LYS A 56 2.55 -17.51 -49.98
C LYS A 56 2.01 -17.95 -48.62
N ALA A 57 0.70 -17.93 -48.41
CA ALA A 57 0.05 -18.38 -47.18
C ALA A 57 0.30 -19.87 -46.87
N GLU A 58 0.33 -20.72 -47.89
CA GLU A 58 0.63 -22.16 -47.75
C GLU A 58 2.08 -22.40 -47.30
N LYS A 59 3.03 -21.64 -47.86
CA LYS A 59 4.44 -21.64 -47.39
C LYS A 59 4.59 -21.08 -45.98
N GLU A 60 3.86 -20.02 -45.65
CA GLU A 60 3.85 -19.46 -44.29
C GLU A 60 3.27 -20.46 -43.29
N SER A 61 2.17 -21.15 -43.62
CA SER A 61 1.57 -22.21 -42.80
C SER A 61 2.54 -23.37 -42.55
N ALA A 62 3.18 -23.90 -43.60
CA ALA A 62 4.17 -24.97 -43.45
C ALA A 62 5.38 -24.53 -42.60
N ASN A 63 5.77 -23.25 -42.69
CA ASN A 63 6.84 -22.69 -41.88
C ASN A 63 6.41 -22.51 -40.40
N PHE A 64 5.15 -22.16 -40.13
CA PHE A 64 4.60 -22.14 -38.78
C PHE A 64 4.52 -23.54 -38.16
N ASP A 65 4.08 -24.57 -38.89
CA ASP A 65 4.06 -25.94 -38.36
C ASP A 65 5.47 -26.45 -38.01
N PHE A 66 6.46 -26.19 -38.88
CA PHE A 66 7.87 -26.52 -38.61
C PHE A 66 8.42 -25.81 -37.37
N VAL A 67 8.05 -24.54 -37.15
CA VAL A 67 8.45 -23.77 -35.95
C VAL A 67 7.70 -24.23 -34.69
N LEU A 68 6.46 -24.71 -34.81
CA LEU A 68 5.63 -25.15 -33.68
C LEU A 68 5.93 -26.58 -33.21
N GLU A 69 6.44 -27.45 -34.08
CA GLU A 69 6.70 -28.86 -33.77
C GLU A 69 7.68 -29.09 -32.59
N PRO A 70 8.82 -28.36 -32.47
CA PRO A 70 9.67 -28.44 -31.28
C PRO A 70 8.95 -28.08 -29.97
N TYR A 71 8.07 -27.07 -29.99
CA TYR A 71 7.31 -26.68 -28.80
C TYR A 71 6.23 -27.69 -28.42
N LYS A 72 5.61 -28.37 -29.41
CA LYS A 72 4.67 -29.49 -29.16
C LYS A 72 5.39 -30.65 -28.45
N LEU A 73 6.61 -30.97 -28.90
CA LEU A 73 7.44 -32.03 -28.28
C LEU A 73 7.93 -31.65 -26.87
N GLU A 74 8.38 -30.42 -26.65
CA GLU A 74 8.82 -29.96 -25.32
C GLU A 74 7.66 -29.91 -24.32
N ASN A 75 6.45 -29.47 -24.74
CA ASN A 75 5.25 -29.56 -23.89
C ASN A 75 4.89 -30.99 -23.49
N ALA A 76 5.04 -31.96 -24.40
CA ALA A 76 4.83 -33.37 -24.08
C ALA A 76 5.90 -33.92 -23.10
N ARG A 77 7.14 -33.42 -23.17
CA ARG A 77 8.23 -33.74 -22.23
C ARG A 77 7.93 -33.16 -20.83
N LEU A 78 7.65 -31.87 -20.75
CA LEU A 78 7.33 -31.17 -19.50
C LEU A 78 6.08 -31.75 -18.82
N SER A 79 5.08 -32.18 -19.58
CA SER A 79 3.89 -32.84 -19.03
C SER A 79 4.20 -34.16 -18.34
N LYS A 80 5.18 -34.93 -18.84
CA LYS A 80 5.65 -36.17 -18.17
C LYS A 80 6.44 -35.86 -16.92
N GLU A 81 7.42 -34.95 -17.03
CA GLU A 81 8.28 -34.52 -15.92
C GLU A 81 7.46 -33.96 -14.74
N ASN A 82 6.41 -33.17 -15.03
CA ASN A 82 5.49 -32.66 -14.02
C ASN A 82 4.67 -33.79 -13.33
N ASN A 83 4.18 -34.76 -14.09
CA ASN A 83 3.47 -35.92 -13.53
C ASN A 83 4.38 -36.80 -12.64
N GLU A 84 5.66 -36.95 -13.00
CA GLU A 84 6.66 -37.67 -12.21
C GLU A 84 6.98 -36.94 -10.90
N LEU A 85 7.16 -35.61 -10.95
CA LEU A 85 7.34 -34.76 -9.77
C LEU A 85 6.12 -34.76 -8.83
N TYR A 86 4.90 -34.77 -9.37
CA TYR A 86 3.68 -34.94 -8.55
C TYR A 86 3.65 -36.29 -7.82
N LEU A 87 4.12 -37.37 -8.47
CA LEU A 87 4.19 -38.70 -7.87
C LEU A 87 5.26 -38.76 -6.76
N GLU A 88 6.39 -38.08 -6.95
CA GLU A 88 7.45 -37.98 -5.94
C GLU A 88 7.03 -37.14 -4.73
N LEU A 89 6.37 -36.00 -4.97
CA LEU A 89 5.75 -35.19 -3.91
C LEU A 89 4.73 -35.98 -3.08
N MET A 90 3.92 -36.84 -3.71
CA MET A 90 3.02 -37.73 -2.97
C MET A 90 3.78 -38.72 -2.06
N LYS A 91 4.86 -39.33 -2.56
CA LYS A 91 5.70 -40.25 -1.76
C LYS A 91 6.37 -39.54 -0.57
N LEU A 92 6.92 -38.36 -0.78
CA LEU A 92 7.52 -37.54 0.29
C LEU A 92 6.47 -37.12 1.34
N ARG A 93 5.24 -36.79 0.90
CA ARG A 93 4.12 -36.48 1.80
C ARG A 93 3.68 -37.69 2.62
N GLU A 94 3.73 -38.89 2.05
CA GLU A 94 3.43 -40.13 2.77
C GLU A 94 4.52 -40.45 3.80
N GLN A 95 5.80 -40.40 3.42
CA GLN A 95 6.93 -40.65 4.30
C GLN A 95 6.97 -39.68 5.49
N SER A 96 6.82 -38.38 5.24
CA SER A 96 6.71 -37.37 6.32
C SER A 96 5.47 -37.60 7.19
N GLY A 97 4.34 -38.01 6.59
CA GLY A 97 3.14 -38.42 7.33
C GLY A 97 3.33 -39.65 8.22
N GLN A 98 4.16 -40.62 7.81
CA GLN A 98 4.56 -41.77 8.62
C GLN A 98 5.47 -41.31 9.77
N HIS A 99 6.49 -40.50 9.49
CA HIS A 99 7.43 -40.02 10.52
C HIS A 99 6.75 -39.14 11.58
N ILE A 100 5.76 -38.31 11.19
CA ILE A 100 4.92 -37.55 12.14
C ILE A 100 4.07 -38.47 13.02
N LYS A 101 3.61 -39.63 12.50
CA LYS A 101 2.88 -40.62 13.32
C LYS A 101 3.83 -41.28 14.33
N GLU A 102 5.03 -41.69 13.90
CA GLU A 102 6.06 -42.26 14.77
C GLU A 102 6.41 -41.31 15.91
N LEU A 103 6.75 -40.05 15.62
CA LEU A 103 7.04 -39.02 16.62
C LEU A 103 5.85 -38.76 17.57
N LYS A 104 4.61 -38.84 17.08
CA LYS A 104 3.42 -38.76 17.94
C LYS A 104 3.26 -39.98 18.85
N THR A 105 3.72 -41.16 18.46
CA THR A 105 3.72 -42.35 19.34
C THR A 105 4.82 -42.30 20.39
N THR A 106 6.04 -41.87 20.04
CA THR A 106 7.14 -41.71 21.01
C THR A 106 6.83 -40.62 22.03
N LEU A 107 6.30 -39.47 21.59
CA LEU A 107 5.85 -38.40 22.50
C LEU A 107 4.79 -38.90 23.50
N LYS A 108 3.81 -39.69 23.05
CA LYS A 108 2.81 -40.31 23.93
C LYS A 108 3.42 -41.31 24.92
N LYS A 109 4.48 -42.02 24.53
CA LYS A 109 5.21 -42.94 25.42
C LYS A 109 5.94 -42.15 26.51
N CYS A 110 6.75 -41.16 26.14
CA CYS A 110 7.49 -40.32 27.10
C CYS A 110 6.55 -39.52 28.02
N ALA A 111 5.37 -39.11 27.54
CA ALA A 111 4.36 -38.45 28.37
C ALA A 111 3.80 -39.38 29.46
N ARG A 112 3.63 -40.68 29.18
CA ARG A 112 3.23 -41.69 30.19
C ARG A 112 4.35 -41.93 31.20
N GLU A 113 5.57 -42.18 30.72
CA GLU A 113 6.76 -42.35 31.57
C GLU A 113 6.96 -41.14 32.51
N THR A 114 6.72 -39.92 32.01
CA THR A 114 6.75 -38.69 32.81
C THR A 114 5.64 -38.62 33.87
N ALA A 115 4.44 -39.12 33.56
CA ALA A 115 3.33 -39.19 34.52
C ALA A 115 3.61 -40.22 35.63
N ASP A 116 4.14 -41.39 35.26
CA ASP A 116 4.53 -42.46 36.19
C ASP A 116 5.66 -42.00 37.13
N LEU A 117 6.68 -41.32 36.60
CA LEU A 117 7.76 -40.72 37.41
C LEU A 117 7.24 -39.61 38.34
N LYS A 118 6.28 -38.79 37.91
CA LYS A 118 5.63 -37.79 38.78
C LYS A 118 4.83 -38.43 39.90
N PHE A 119 4.11 -39.52 39.61
CA PHE A 119 3.40 -40.30 40.62
C PHE A 119 4.36 -40.90 41.66
N LEU A 120 5.45 -41.52 41.19
CA LEU A 120 6.48 -42.09 42.06
C LEU A 120 7.18 -41.03 42.93
N ASN A 121 7.49 -39.85 42.38
CA ASN A 121 8.06 -38.73 43.13
C ASN A 121 7.09 -38.24 44.22
N ASN A 122 5.80 -38.06 43.89
CA ASN A 122 4.77 -37.72 44.88
C ASN A 122 4.67 -38.76 46.01
N GLN A 123 4.82 -40.05 45.70
CA GLN A 123 4.86 -41.12 46.71
C GLN A 123 6.10 -41.02 47.62
N TYR A 124 7.28 -40.74 47.07
CA TYR A 124 8.49 -40.50 47.87
C TYR A 124 8.38 -39.25 48.75
N VAL A 125 7.82 -38.15 48.23
CA VAL A 125 7.54 -36.92 49.02
C VAL A 125 6.57 -37.21 50.17
N HIS A 126 5.53 -38.02 49.94
CA HIS A 126 4.63 -38.45 51.02
C HIS A 126 5.35 -39.30 52.06
N LYS A 127 6.20 -40.24 51.64
CA LYS A 127 7.01 -41.07 52.54
C LYS A 127 7.99 -40.24 53.38
N LEU A 128 8.65 -39.25 52.78
CA LEU A 128 9.51 -38.30 53.49
C LEU A 128 8.73 -37.54 54.56
N LYS A 129 7.54 -36.98 54.23
CA LYS A 129 6.69 -36.27 55.19
C LYS A 129 6.21 -37.15 56.35
N LEU A 130 6.03 -38.46 56.14
CA LEU A 130 5.73 -39.41 57.23
C LEU A 130 6.96 -39.61 58.13
N MET A 131 8.14 -39.84 57.54
CA MET A 131 9.40 -39.99 58.28
C MET A 131 9.76 -38.72 59.08
N GLU A 132 9.51 -37.53 58.53
CA GLU A 132 9.67 -36.24 59.22
C GLU A 132 8.73 -36.11 60.43
N LYS A 133 7.46 -36.50 60.28
CA LYS A 133 6.50 -36.53 61.40
C LYS A 133 6.93 -37.51 62.49
N GLU A 134 7.39 -38.71 62.14
CA GLU A 134 7.94 -39.66 63.10
C GLU A 134 9.20 -39.13 63.80
N SER A 135 10.12 -38.52 63.05
CA SER A 135 11.34 -37.92 63.58
C SER A 135 11.01 -36.79 64.55
N LYS A 136 10.05 -35.94 64.21
CA LYS A 136 9.55 -34.87 65.09
C LYS A 136 8.91 -35.44 66.36
N ALA A 137 8.06 -36.46 66.25
CA ALA A 137 7.46 -37.13 67.41
C ALA A 137 8.52 -37.82 68.31
N LYS A 138 9.57 -38.40 67.72
CA LYS A 138 10.73 -38.95 68.47
C LYS A 138 11.51 -37.84 69.19
N ASN A 139 11.74 -36.69 68.54
CA ASN A 139 12.38 -35.52 69.17
C ASN A 139 11.53 -34.93 70.32
N GLU A 140 10.22 -34.76 70.11
CA GLU A 140 9.28 -34.34 71.16
C GLU A 140 9.29 -35.34 72.33
N LYS A 141 9.39 -36.65 72.05
CA LYS A 141 9.51 -37.68 73.09
C LYS A 141 10.83 -37.62 73.86
N ILE A 142 11.94 -37.35 73.17
CA ILE A 142 13.25 -37.12 73.80
C ILE A 142 13.19 -35.89 74.70
N GLN A 143 12.56 -34.80 74.25
CA GLN A 143 12.39 -33.57 75.02
C GLN A 143 11.54 -33.80 76.28
N GLN A 144 10.41 -34.50 76.17
CA GLN A 144 9.60 -34.92 77.33
C GLN A 144 10.37 -35.81 78.33
N LEU A 145 11.26 -36.69 77.83
CA LEU A 145 12.10 -37.52 78.70
C LEU A 145 13.19 -36.70 79.40
N GLN A 146 13.74 -35.69 78.73
CA GLN A 146 14.69 -34.74 79.34
C GLN A 146 14.03 -33.86 80.41
N GLU A 147 12.82 -33.36 80.17
CA GLU A 147 12.03 -32.62 81.17
C GLU A 147 11.70 -33.48 82.40
N LYS A 148 11.31 -34.74 82.21
CA LYS A 148 11.09 -35.68 83.32
C LYS A 148 12.38 -36.02 84.08
N ASN A 149 13.52 -36.06 83.40
CA ASN A 149 14.82 -36.28 84.04
C ASN A 149 15.22 -35.11 84.96
N LEU A 150 14.87 -33.87 84.57
CA LEU A 150 15.10 -32.66 85.36
C LEU A 150 14.29 -32.58 86.67
N GLN A 151 13.35 -33.49 86.91
CA GLN A 151 12.45 -33.49 88.08
C GLN A 151 12.66 -34.70 89.02
N ALA A 152 13.73 -35.47 88.83
CA ALA A 152 14.08 -36.60 89.72
C ALA A 152 14.68 -36.11 91.06
N VAL A 153 13.86 -36.06 92.11
CA VAL A 153 14.30 -35.75 93.49
C VAL A 153 14.55 -37.05 94.26
N VAL A 154 15.81 -37.35 94.58
CA VAL A 154 16.17 -38.47 95.47
C VAL A 154 16.03 -38.03 96.92
N GLN A 155 15.13 -38.68 97.68
CA GLN A 155 15.07 -38.53 99.13
C GLN A 155 16.11 -39.43 99.81
N THR A 156 17.06 -38.83 100.52
CA THR A 156 17.89 -39.53 101.52
C THR A 156 17.30 -39.36 102.92
N PRO A 157 17.38 -40.37 103.82
CA PRO A 157 16.88 -40.25 105.19
C PRO A 157 17.70 -39.22 106.01
N GLY A 158 17.28 -37.95 106.00
CA GLY A 158 18.06 -36.88 106.64
C GLY A 158 17.52 -35.44 106.51
N GLY A 159 16.32 -35.22 105.98
CA GLY A 159 15.54 -33.99 106.18
C GLY A 159 16.07 -32.67 105.59
N LYS A 160 17.24 -32.62 104.93
CA LYS A 160 17.79 -31.39 104.32
C LYS A 160 17.77 -31.44 102.80
N LYS A 161 16.93 -30.60 102.18
CA LYS A 161 16.92 -30.38 100.73
C LYS A 161 18.21 -29.68 100.29
N ARG A 162 18.95 -30.28 99.34
CA ARG A 162 20.01 -29.62 98.56
C ARG A 162 19.73 -29.86 97.08
N ASN A 163 19.67 -28.79 96.29
CA ASN A 163 19.68 -28.91 94.83
C ASN A 163 21.09 -29.30 94.39
N ILE A 164 21.19 -30.39 93.62
CA ILE A 164 22.44 -30.79 92.98
C ILE A 164 22.52 -30.06 91.64
N ALA A 165 23.62 -29.35 91.39
CA ALA A 165 23.86 -28.72 90.09
C ALA A 165 24.16 -29.80 89.04
N PHE A 166 23.39 -29.82 87.95
CA PHE A 166 23.57 -30.78 86.85
C PHE A 166 24.88 -30.53 86.09
N ARG A 167 25.96 -31.22 86.50
CA ARG A 167 27.20 -31.30 85.74
C ARG A 167 26.99 -32.25 84.56
N ARG A 168 26.86 -31.73 83.33
CA ARG A 168 26.84 -32.57 82.13
C ARG A 168 28.13 -33.39 82.07
N GLN A 169 28.02 -34.70 82.19
CA GLN A 169 29.13 -35.63 82.04
C GLN A 169 29.57 -35.60 80.57
N ARG A 170 30.70 -34.94 80.28
CA ARG A 170 31.38 -35.09 78.99
C ARG A 170 32.03 -36.47 78.97
N MET A 171 31.63 -37.30 78.02
CA MET A 171 32.28 -38.57 77.74
C MET A 171 33.56 -38.27 76.95
N GLN A 172 34.73 -38.55 77.53
CA GLN A 172 35.97 -38.66 76.77
C GLN A 172 36.02 -40.04 76.14
N ILE A 173 36.42 -40.11 74.87
CA ILE A 173 36.65 -41.35 74.14
C ILE A 173 38.16 -41.39 73.90
N ASP A 174 38.84 -42.29 74.58
CA ASP A 174 40.21 -42.65 74.32
C ASP A 174 40.23 -44.07 73.68
N GLU A 175 41.19 -44.29 72.77
CA GLU A 175 41.50 -45.53 72.04
C GLU A 175 40.64 -45.92 70.78
N PRO A 176 41.29 -46.19 69.62
CA PRO A 176 40.65 -46.77 68.43
C PRO A 176 40.80 -48.31 68.34
N VAL A 177 39.88 -48.96 67.61
CA VAL A 177 39.73 -50.43 67.49
C VAL A 177 40.74 -51.04 66.49
N PRO A 178 41.30 -52.25 66.73
CA PRO A 178 42.25 -52.93 65.83
C PRO A 178 41.58 -53.79 64.73
N PRO A 179 42.31 -54.11 63.63
CA PRO A 179 41.82 -54.93 62.52
C PRO A 179 42.03 -56.45 62.73
N SER A 180 41.31 -57.27 61.95
CA SER A 180 41.39 -58.74 62.01
C SER A 180 41.49 -59.37 60.61
N GLU A 181 42.49 -60.23 60.42
CA GLU A 181 42.66 -61.13 59.26
C GLU A 181 42.33 -62.61 59.64
N ILE A 182 42.62 -63.54 58.70
CA ILE A 182 42.81 -65.00 58.82
C ILE A 182 41.63 -65.89 58.36
N SER A 183 41.76 -66.59 57.22
CA SER A 183 42.11 -68.04 57.13
C SER A 183 41.71 -68.75 55.81
N SER A 184 42.30 -69.92 55.56
CA SER A 184 42.34 -70.66 54.28
C SER A 184 41.85 -72.13 54.36
N TYR A 185 41.90 -72.86 53.21
CA TYR A 185 41.89 -74.34 52.98
C TYR A 185 40.58 -75.03 52.49
N PRO A 186 40.63 -76.24 51.86
CA PRO A 186 41.72 -76.94 51.14
C PRO A 186 41.36 -77.53 49.73
N VAL A 187 42.33 -78.19 49.07
CA VAL A 187 42.28 -78.82 47.73
C VAL A 187 42.34 -80.37 47.81
N PRO A 188 41.87 -81.12 46.78
CA PRO A 188 42.68 -82.24 46.24
C PRO A 188 42.92 -82.20 44.71
N GLN A 189 44.11 -82.66 44.31
CA GLN A 189 44.72 -82.76 42.97
C GLN A 189 44.51 -84.16 42.31
N PRO A 190 45.10 -84.52 41.14
CA PRO A 190 45.71 -83.72 40.05
C PRO A 190 45.24 -84.12 38.62
N ASP A 191 45.57 -83.30 37.62
CA ASP A 191 46.05 -83.76 36.30
C ASP A 191 47.17 -82.80 35.82
N ASP A 192 48.11 -83.33 35.03
CA ASP A 192 49.44 -82.80 34.69
C ASP A 192 49.57 -81.25 34.48
N PRO A 193 50.38 -80.52 35.27
CA PRO A 193 50.58 -79.07 35.13
C PRO A 193 51.09 -78.63 33.76
N TYR A 194 51.84 -79.47 33.04
CA TYR A 194 52.42 -79.10 31.75
C TYR A 194 51.39 -79.12 30.62
N ILE A 195 50.37 -79.99 30.73
CA ILE A 195 49.26 -80.04 29.77
C ILE A 195 48.33 -78.85 29.99
N ALA A 196 48.10 -78.44 31.25
CA ALA A 196 47.31 -77.26 31.59
C ALA A 196 47.92 -75.97 31.02
N ASP A 197 49.22 -75.73 31.19
CA ASP A 197 49.87 -74.54 30.62
C ASP A 197 49.91 -74.57 29.08
N LEU A 198 50.15 -75.73 28.45
CA LEU A 198 50.16 -75.81 26.98
C LEU A 198 48.76 -75.69 26.37
N LEU A 199 47.72 -76.23 27.03
CA LEU A 199 46.33 -75.96 26.69
C LEU A 199 45.96 -74.50 26.93
N HIS A 200 46.39 -73.88 28.03
CA HIS A 200 46.05 -72.49 28.30
C HIS A 200 46.78 -71.53 27.34
N VAL A 201 48.02 -71.84 26.94
CA VAL A 201 48.73 -71.13 25.87
C VAL A 201 48.09 -71.38 24.51
N ALA A 202 47.64 -72.60 24.21
CA ALA A 202 46.90 -72.91 22.99
C ALA A 202 45.52 -72.21 22.96
N ASP A 203 44.79 -72.19 24.06
CA ASP A 203 43.48 -71.53 24.22
C ASP A 203 43.64 -70.01 24.13
N ASN A 204 44.64 -69.42 24.78
CA ASN A 204 44.98 -68.01 24.64
C ASN A 204 45.37 -67.69 23.19
N ARG A 205 46.16 -68.55 22.53
CA ARG A 205 46.51 -68.36 21.11
C ARG A 205 45.32 -68.58 20.17
N ILE A 206 44.39 -69.47 20.50
CA ILE A 206 43.12 -69.66 19.80
C ILE A 206 42.22 -68.44 20.03
N GLN A 207 42.20 -67.85 21.23
CA GLN A 207 41.49 -66.60 21.51
C GLN A 207 42.09 -65.43 20.72
N GLU A 208 43.41 -65.27 20.71
CA GLU A 208 44.11 -64.28 19.88
C GLU A 208 43.77 -64.47 18.39
N LEU A 209 43.88 -65.70 17.86
CA LEU A 209 43.55 -65.99 16.47
C LEU A 209 42.06 -65.82 16.17
N GLN A 210 41.15 -66.13 17.10
CA GLN A 210 39.72 -65.83 16.97
C GLN A 210 39.46 -64.33 16.97
N GLN A 211 40.18 -63.56 17.78
CA GLN A 211 40.07 -62.10 17.85
C GLN A 211 40.65 -61.45 16.59
N GLU A 212 41.77 -61.95 16.06
CA GLU A 212 42.33 -61.59 14.75
C GLU A 212 41.34 -61.94 13.62
N VAL A 213 40.73 -63.13 13.64
CA VAL A 213 39.71 -63.54 12.65
C VAL A 213 38.46 -62.66 12.73
N CYS A 214 37.96 -62.32 13.92
CA CYS A 214 36.86 -61.37 14.08
C CYS A 214 37.23 -59.98 13.55
N GLN A 215 38.41 -59.45 13.88
CA GLN A 215 38.87 -58.17 13.33
C GLN A 215 39.05 -58.20 11.81
N LEU A 216 39.49 -59.32 11.23
CA LEU A 216 39.60 -59.49 9.79
C LEU A 216 38.23 -59.64 9.11
N GLN A 217 37.27 -60.30 9.76
CA GLN A 217 35.87 -60.39 9.31
C GLN A 217 35.18 -59.02 9.37
N GLU A 218 35.39 -58.24 10.43
CA GLU A 218 34.91 -56.85 10.53
C GLU A 218 35.53 -55.97 9.44
N LYS A 219 36.86 -56.05 9.22
CA LYS A 219 37.54 -55.32 8.14
C LYS A 219 37.06 -55.75 6.75
N LEU A 220 36.79 -57.03 6.54
CA LEU A 220 36.25 -57.56 5.28
C LEU A 220 34.80 -57.09 5.07
N ALA A 221 33.95 -57.11 6.09
CA ALA A 221 32.59 -56.59 6.03
C ALA A 221 32.56 -55.07 5.77
N MET A 222 33.49 -54.32 6.34
CA MET A 222 33.70 -52.89 6.05
C MET A 222 34.15 -52.66 4.60
N MET A 223 35.18 -53.38 4.13
CA MET A 223 35.67 -53.32 2.73
C MET A 223 34.58 -53.73 1.73
N GLU A 224 33.78 -54.74 2.03
CA GLU A 224 32.61 -55.10 1.21
C GLU A 224 31.53 -54.02 1.23
N SER A 225 31.36 -53.31 2.35
CA SER A 225 30.43 -52.17 2.42
C SER A 225 30.93 -51.02 1.54
N GLU A 226 32.21 -50.67 1.65
CA GLU A 226 32.86 -49.66 0.81
C GLU A 226 32.77 -50.05 -0.67
N LEU A 227 33.00 -51.32 -1.04
CA LEU A 227 32.81 -51.81 -2.41
C LEU A 227 31.35 -51.76 -2.87
N ARG A 228 30.37 -52.04 -2.01
CA ARG A 228 28.94 -51.85 -2.32
C ARG A 228 28.62 -50.37 -2.55
N ASP A 229 29.19 -49.47 -1.75
CA ASP A 229 29.00 -48.02 -1.90
C ASP A 229 29.70 -47.48 -3.16
N TYR A 230 30.89 -47.96 -3.50
CA TYR A 230 31.56 -47.64 -4.76
C TYR A 230 30.82 -48.18 -5.98
N ASN A 231 30.33 -49.43 -5.96
CA ASN A 231 29.50 -49.96 -7.04
C ASN A 231 28.21 -49.14 -7.21
N LYS A 232 27.60 -48.71 -6.11
CA LYS A 232 26.41 -47.83 -6.14
C LYS A 232 26.73 -46.44 -6.70
N GLN A 233 27.93 -45.89 -6.45
CA GLN A 233 28.43 -44.68 -7.12
C GLN A 233 28.70 -44.91 -8.61
N ILE A 234 29.22 -46.08 -9.00
CA ILE A 234 29.45 -46.43 -10.41
C ILE A 234 28.12 -46.53 -11.15
N GLU A 235 27.12 -47.26 -10.63
CA GLU A 235 25.78 -47.30 -11.25
C GLU A 235 25.14 -45.91 -11.35
N LEU A 236 25.31 -45.05 -10.34
CA LEU A 236 24.84 -43.66 -10.39
C LEU A 236 25.54 -42.86 -11.49
N ARG A 237 26.85 -43.10 -11.72
CA ARG A 237 27.60 -42.48 -12.83
C ARG A 237 27.23 -43.06 -14.18
N GLU A 238 27.00 -44.37 -14.30
CA GLU A 238 26.58 -45.00 -15.56
C GLU A 238 25.19 -44.52 -15.96
N ARG A 239 24.24 -44.42 -15.02
CA ARG A 239 22.92 -43.81 -15.25
C ARG A 239 23.03 -42.32 -15.63
N GLU A 240 23.99 -41.59 -15.07
CA GLU A 240 24.27 -40.20 -15.46
C GLU A 240 24.93 -40.09 -16.86
N ILE A 241 25.83 -41.02 -17.21
CA ILE A 241 26.46 -41.11 -18.55
C ILE A 241 25.40 -41.47 -19.60
N GLU A 242 24.47 -42.37 -19.29
CA GLU A 242 23.34 -42.73 -20.16
C GLU A 242 22.40 -41.54 -20.35
N ARG A 243 22.03 -40.83 -19.26
CA ARG A 243 21.26 -39.58 -19.32
C ARG A 243 21.97 -38.49 -20.15
N LEU A 244 23.27 -38.33 -19.99
CA LEU A 244 24.08 -37.38 -20.75
C LEU A 244 24.22 -37.79 -22.22
N SER A 245 24.31 -39.07 -22.53
CA SER A 245 24.36 -39.59 -23.91
C SER A 245 23.03 -39.32 -24.64
N ILE A 246 21.90 -39.59 -23.98
CA ILE A 246 20.55 -39.27 -24.51
C ILE A 246 20.38 -37.76 -24.73
N ALA A 247 20.99 -36.92 -23.89
CA ALA A 247 20.97 -35.47 -24.05
C ALA A 247 21.87 -34.95 -25.20
N LEU A 248 22.82 -35.76 -25.68
CA LEU A 248 23.75 -35.39 -26.76
C LEU A 248 23.31 -35.90 -28.14
N ASP A 249 22.57 -37.02 -28.21
CA ASP A 249 22.10 -37.61 -29.48
C ASP A 249 20.97 -36.79 -30.16
N GLY A 250 20.31 -35.92 -29.40
CA GLY A 250 19.28 -34.99 -29.89
C GLY A 250 19.83 -33.59 -30.14
N GLY A 251 20.58 -33.38 -31.23
CA GLY A 251 21.20 -32.10 -31.58
C GLY A 251 20.23 -30.93 -31.74
N ARG A 252 19.97 -30.19 -30.65
CA ARG A 252 19.23 -28.91 -30.65
C ARG A 252 20.06 -27.83 -31.37
N SER A 253 19.42 -26.96 -32.15
CA SER A 253 20.13 -25.87 -32.82
C SER A 253 20.67 -24.85 -31.81
N SER A 254 21.77 -24.17 -32.16
CA SER A 254 22.44 -23.18 -31.30
C SER A 254 21.50 -22.04 -30.83
N ASP A 255 20.51 -21.70 -31.66
CA ASP A 255 19.52 -20.66 -31.35
C ASP A 255 18.50 -21.13 -30.30
N ILE A 256 18.11 -22.41 -30.33
CA ILE A 256 17.26 -23.02 -29.30
C ILE A 256 18.04 -23.18 -27.99
N LEU A 257 19.29 -23.64 -28.04
CA LEU A 257 20.15 -23.77 -26.85
C LEU A 257 20.47 -22.42 -26.19
N SER A 258 20.66 -21.35 -26.98
CA SER A 258 20.85 -19.99 -26.44
C SER A 258 19.55 -19.38 -25.90
N LEU A 259 18.39 -19.65 -26.53
CA LEU A 259 17.09 -19.29 -25.94
C LEU A 259 16.81 -20.07 -24.65
N GLU A 260 17.11 -21.36 -24.59
CA GLU A 260 16.88 -22.21 -23.43
C GLU A 260 17.83 -21.88 -22.27
N THR A 261 19.10 -21.57 -22.54
CA THR A 261 20.02 -21.08 -21.49
C THR A 261 19.62 -19.69 -20.99
N ARG A 262 19.17 -18.80 -21.87
CA ARG A 262 18.61 -17.49 -21.46
C ARG A 262 17.30 -17.65 -20.68
N ASN A 263 16.41 -18.56 -21.07
CA ASN A 263 15.18 -18.85 -20.33
C ASN A 263 15.48 -19.50 -18.98
N LYS A 264 16.43 -20.44 -18.88
CA LYS A 264 16.87 -21.00 -17.59
C LYS A 264 17.57 -19.95 -16.71
N ALA A 265 18.26 -18.98 -17.30
CA ALA A 265 18.80 -17.83 -16.55
C ALA A 265 17.67 -16.92 -16.04
N ASN A 266 16.66 -16.66 -16.87
CA ASN A 266 15.47 -15.89 -16.48
C ASN A 266 14.62 -16.62 -15.43
N GLU A 267 14.43 -17.94 -15.54
CA GLU A 267 13.74 -18.77 -14.54
C GLU A 267 14.49 -18.79 -13.21
N LYS A 268 15.82 -18.89 -13.23
CA LYS A 268 16.65 -18.76 -12.02
C LYS A 268 16.56 -17.36 -11.42
N LEU A 269 16.52 -16.31 -12.25
CA LEU A 269 16.31 -14.94 -11.81
C LEU A 269 14.91 -14.75 -11.21
N ILE A 270 13.86 -15.27 -11.84
CA ILE A 270 12.48 -15.25 -11.35
C ILE A 270 12.36 -16.04 -10.05
N ALA A 271 12.97 -17.23 -9.95
CA ALA A 271 13.01 -18.00 -8.71
C ALA A 271 13.77 -17.26 -7.59
N HIS A 272 14.89 -16.62 -7.90
CA HIS A 272 15.64 -15.81 -6.94
C HIS A 272 14.86 -14.57 -6.49
N LEU A 273 14.21 -13.86 -7.42
CA LEU A 273 13.32 -12.74 -7.14
C LEU A 273 12.09 -13.17 -6.34
N ASN A 274 11.51 -14.34 -6.61
CA ASN A 274 10.41 -14.89 -5.81
C ASN A 274 10.87 -15.24 -4.39
N ILE A 275 12.03 -15.89 -4.21
CA ILE A 275 12.62 -16.13 -2.89
C ILE A 275 12.92 -14.81 -2.16
N GLN A 276 13.37 -13.78 -2.88
CA GLN A 276 13.60 -12.45 -2.34
C GLN A 276 12.29 -11.76 -1.96
N VAL A 277 11.23 -11.90 -2.77
CA VAL A 277 9.88 -11.39 -2.47
C VAL A 277 9.27 -12.12 -1.27
N ASP A 278 9.40 -13.45 -1.18
CA ASP A 278 8.96 -14.24 -0.02
C ASP A 278 9.71 -13.84 1.25
N PHE A 279 11.03 -13.62 1.15
CA PHE A 279 11.86 -13.14 2.26
C PHE A 279 11.48 -11.72 2.67
N LEU A 280 11.22 -10.81 1.72
CA LEU A 280 10.75 -9.44 1.99
C LEU A 280 9.32 -9.42 2.54
N GLN A 281 8.43 -10.29 2.09
CA GLN A 281 7.08 -10.44 2.63
C GLN A 281 7.11 -11.01 4.04
N GLN A 282 7.96 -12.00 4.32
CA GLN A 282 8.15 -12.55 5.65
C GLN A 282 8.80 -11.52 6.58
N ALA A 283 9.82 -10.79 6.13
CA ALA A 283 10.43 -9.69 6.88
C ALA A 283 9.44 -8.55 7.13
N ASN A 284 8.62 -8.16 6.15
CA ASN A 284 7.55 -7.18 6.34
C ASN A 284 6.51 -7.66 7.36
N LYS A 285 6.10 -8.93 7.30
CA LYS A 285 5.15 -9.53 8.25
C LYS A 285 5.71 -9.63 9.67
N ASP A 286 6.99 -9.94 9.80
CA ASP A 286 7.69 -9.96 11.09
C ASP A 286 7.89 -8.53 11.63
N LEU A 287 8.17 -7.54 10.76
CA LEU A 287 8.19 -6.12 11.10
C LEU A 287 6.80 -5.59 11.48
N GLU A 288 5.74 -5.95 10.77
CA GLU A 288 4.34 -5.63 11.12
C GLU A 288 3.98 -6.19 12.49
N LYS A 289 4.35 -7.45 12.75
CA LYS A 289 4.19 -8.08 14.06
C LYS A 289 4.99 -7.37 15.14
N HIS A 290 6.23 -6.97 14.87
CA HIS A 290 7.05 -6.21 15.81
C HIS A 290 6.51 -4.79 16.04
N ILE A 291 5.97 -4.13 15.02
CA ILE A 291 5.29 -2.84 15.15
C ILE A 291 4.04 -3.00 16.02
N GLN A 292 3.26 -4.07 15.84
CA GLN A 292 2.10 -4.37 16.67
C GLN A 292 2.49 -4.64 18.13
N GLU A 293 3.52 -5.47 18.36
CA GLU A 293 4.09 -5.72 19.70
C GLU A 293 4.66 -4.44 20.35
N LEU A 294 5.28 -3.56 19.55
CA LEU A 294 5.77 -2.25 19.99
C LEU A 294 4.63 -1.26 20.26
N MET A 295 3.50 -1.35 19.55
CA MET A 295 2.30 -0.55 19.84
C MET A 295 1.64 -1.03 21.14
N GLU A 296 1.46 -2.33 21.31
CA GLU A 296 0.89 -2.92 22.53
C GLU A 296 1.76 -2.61 23.75
N THR A 297 3.09 -2.76 23.65
CA THR A 297 4.01 -2.37 24.74
C THR A 297 4.08 -0.86 24.95
N LYS A 298 3.91 -0.04 23.90
CA LYS A 298 3.75 1.42 24.05
C LYS A 298 2.43 1.78 24.75
N GLU A 299 1.34 1.07 24.51
CA GLU A 299 0.08 1.26 25.25
C GLU A 299 0.22 0.86 26.72
N THR A 300 0.86 -0.28 27.02
CA THR A 300 1.13 -0.64 28.43
C THR A 300 2.05 0.38 29.09
N VAL A 301 3.16 0.76 28.46
CA VAL A 301 4.12 1.74 29.01
C VAL A 301 3.49 3.13 29.14
N THR A 302 2.65 3.59 28.20
CA THR A 302 1.95 4.88 28.39
C THR A 302 0.93 4.80 29.52
N SER A 303 0.23 3.67 29.70
CA SER A 303 -0.65 3.47 30.87
C SER A 303 0.13 3.45 32.19
N GLU A 304 1.32 2.84 32.22
CA GLU A 304 2.23 2.84 33.37
C GLU A 304 2.78 4.23 33.65
N VAL A 305 3.17 4.99 32.62
CA VAL A 305 3.63 6.38 32.74
C VAL A 305 2.50 7.28 33.28
N VAL A 306 1.26 7.10 32.83
CA VAL A 306 0.10 7.82 33.40
C VAL A 306 -0.12 7.43 34.87
N ASN A 307 -0.06 6.14 35.20
CA ASN A 307 -0.20 5.66 36.58
C ASN A 307 0.93 6.16 37.50
N LEU A 308 2.17 6.20 37.01
CA LEU A 308 3.34 6.74 37.71
C LEU A 308 3.27 8.26 37.81
N SER A 309 2.78 8.96 36.79
CA SER A 309 2.51 10.41 36.84
C SER A 309 1.48 10.74 37.91
N ASN A 310 0.34 10.04 37.93
CA ASN A 310 -0.70 10.20 38.94
C ASN A 310 -0.19 9.86 40.35
N LYS A 311 0.76 8.92 40.48
CA LYS A 311 1.39 8.56 41.76
C LYS A 311 2.43 9.61 42.19
N ASN A 312 3.21 10.15 41.25
CA ASN A 312 4.14 11.24 41.50
C ASN A 312 3.40 12.54 41.86
N GLU A 313 2.25 12.82 41.23
CA GLU A 313 1.41 13.97 41.59
C GLU A 313 0.91 13.87 43.03
N LYS A 314 0.46 12.68 43.46
CA LYS A 314 0.10 12.41 44.87
C LYS A 314 1.30 12.55 45.81
N LEU A 315 2.47 12.01 45.44
CA LEU A 315 3.69 12.17 46.24
C LEU A 315 4.14 13.64 46.32
N CYS A 316 3.95 14.43 45.26
CA CYS A 316 4.17 15.87 45.27
C CYS A 316 3.17 16.59 46.19
N GLN A 317 1.89 16.18 46.19
CA GLN A 317 0.89 16.71 47.13
C GLN A 317 1.28 16.38 48.58
N GLU A 318 1.59 15.11 48.88
CA GLU A 318 2.10 14.66 50.19
C GLU A 318 3.38 15.42 50.60
N LEU A 319 4.33 15.65 49.68
CA LEU A 319 5.52 16.48 49.95
C LEU A 319 5.16 17.94 50.24
N THR A 320 4.21 18.54 49.53
CA THR A 320 3.77 19.91 49.85
C THR A 320 3.02 20.01 51.17
N GLU A 321 2.32 18.96 51.61
CA GLU A 321 1.73 18.87 52.95
C GLU A 321 2.82 18.73 54.02
N ILE A 322 3.84 17.91 53.78
CA ILE A 322 5.02 17.76 54.65
C ILE A 322 5.80 19.08 54.75
N ASP A 323 6.01 19.81 53.65
CA ASP A 323 6.65 21.12 53.64
C ASP A 323 5.83 22.16 54.42
N GLN A 324 4.50 22.16 54.29
CA GLN A 324 3.63 23.01 55.09
C GLN A 324 3.72 22.69 56.58
N LEU A 325 3.72 21.41 56.96
CA LEU A 325 3.91 20.93 58.33
C LEU A 325 5.31 21.29 58.87
N ALA A 326 6.36 21.14 58.05
CA ALA A 326 7.73 21.50 58.41
C ALA A 326 7.85 23.01 58.66
N GLN A 327 7.29 23.85 57.79
CA GLN A 327 7.25 25.29 58.00
C GLN A 327 6.41 25.70 59.22
N GLN A 328 5.31 25.00 59.52
CA GLN A 328 4.54 25.24 60.75
C GLN A 328 5.38 24.91 61.99
N LEU A 329 6.06 23.75 61.98
CA LEU A 329 6.93 23.32 63.07
C LEU A 329 8.15 24.25 63.23
N GLU A 330 8.70 24.79 62.14
CA GLU A 330 9.78 25.77 62.17
C GLU A 330 9.32 27.12 62.72
N ARG A 331 8.14 27.62 62.36
CA ARG A 331 7.53 28.82 62.97
C ARG A 331 7.32 28.62 64.49
N HIS A 332 6.74 27.48 64.89
CA HIS A 332 6.57 27.16 66.31
C HIS A 332 7.92 27.07 67.05
N LYS A 333 8.95 26.48 66.42
CA LYS A 333 10.31 26.42 66.97
C LYS A 333 10.91 27.82 67.12
N GLU A 334 10.75 28.72 66.14
CA GLU A 334 11.19 30.11 66.26
C GLU A 334 10.47 30.86 67.39
N GLU A 335 9.17 30.64 67.58
CA GLU A 335 8.41 31.26 68.68
C GLU A 335 8.88 30.76 70.05
N VAL A 336 9.14 29.47 70.18
CA VAL A 336 9.72 28.86 71.40
C VAL A 336 11.15 29.35 71.64
N LEU A 337 11.97 29.52 70.60
CA LEU A 337 13.31 30.12 70.73
C LEU A 337 13.22 31.59 71.15
N LYS A 338 12.33 32.39 70.54
CA LYS A 338 12.10 33.80 70.89
C LYS A 338 11.57 33.98 72.32
N THR A 339 10.89 32.99 72.90
CA THR A 339 10.49 33.01 74.32
C THR A 339 11.65 32.61 75.23
N ALA A 340 12.37 31.53 74.92
CA ALA A 340 13.55 31.12 75.66
C ALA A 340 14.68 32.19 75.67
N ASP A 341 14.90 32.90 74.56
CA ASP A 341 15.88 33.98 74.47
C ASP A 341 15.48 35.20 75.33
N LYS A 342 14.18 35.49 75.45
CA LYS A 342 13.68 36.54 76.37
C LYS A 342 13.90 36.16 77.82
N GLU A 343 13.55 34.93 78.20
CA GLU A 343 13.78 34.39 79.54
C GLU A 343 15.29 34.37 79.88
N LEU A 344 16.14 34.00 78.93
CA LEU A 344 17.60 34.06 79.07
C LEU A 344 18.12 35.49 79.23
N GLU A 345 17.61 36.47 78.49
CA GLU A 345 17.99 37.88 78.67
C GLU A 345 17.50 38.48 79.99
N GLU A 346 16.34 38.04 80.50
CA GLU A 346 15.85 38.39 81.83
C GLU A 346 16.73 37.76 82.93
N ALA A 347 17.03 36.47 82.83
CA ALA A 347 17.97 35.79 83.72
C ALA A 347 19.38 36.41 83.67
N LYS A 348 19.89 36.80 82.50
CA LYS A 348 21.18 37.52 82.36
C LYS A 348 21.14 38.90 83.03
N LYS A 349 20.03 39.64 82.95
CA LYS A 349 19.87 40.92 83.66
C LYS A 349 19.88 40.70 85.17
N GLU A 350 19.21 39.67 85.65
CA GLU A 350 19.18 39.33 87.07
C GLU A 350 20.55 38.84 87.58
N ILE A 351 21.26 38.00 86.82
CA ILE A 351 22.64 37.62 87.10
C ILE A 351 23.56 38.84 87.12
N LYS A 352 23.45 39.79 86.18
CA LYS A 352 24.21 41.04 86.20
C LYS A 352 23.92 41.87 87.46
N LYS A 353 22.65 41.95 87.88
CA LYS A 353 22.26 42.60 89.13
C LYS A 353 22.91 41.91 90.33
N LYS A 354 22.83 40.57 90.41
CA LYS A 354 23.48 39.78 91.47
C LYS A 354 25.00 39.88 91.47
N LEU A 355 25.65 39.97 90.32
CA LEU A 355 27.09 40.24 90.22
C LEU A 355 27.45 41.66 90.68
N SER A 356 26.58 42.66 90.47
CA SER A 356 26.79 44.00 91.03
C SER A 356 26.57 44.04 92.55
N GLU A 357 25.57 43.31 93.07
CA GLU A 357 25.34 43.13 94.51
C GLU A 357 26.54 42.40 95.15
N MET A 358 27.02 41.31 94.54
CA MET A 358 28.25 40.61 94.97
C MET A 358 29.47 41.52 94.96
N ARG A 359 29.72 42.29 93.90
CA ARG A 359 30.90 43.18 93.83
C ARG A 359 30.86 44.26 94.91
N ASN A 360 29.68 44.80 95.22
CA ASN A 360 29.50 45.74 96.33
C ASN A 360 29.79 45.06 97.67
N LEU A 361 29.36 43.80 97.86
CA LEU A 361 29.66 43.00 99.05
C LEU A 361 31.16 42.61 99.14
N GLU A 362 31.82 42.31 98.02
CA GLU A 362 33.27 42.09 97.96
C GLU A 362 34.03 43.36 98.35
N GLU A 363 33.57 44.54 97.92
CA GLU A 363 34.16 45.82 98.32
C GLU A 363 33.95 46.13 99.82
N THR A 364 32.79 45.78 100.40
CA THR A 364 32.58 45.92 101.86
C THR A 364 33.38 44.87 102.65
N ILE A 365 33.50 43.64 102.16
CA ILE A 365 34.38 42.61 102.73
C ILE A 365 35.85 43.07 102.66
N GLY A 366 36.29 43.66 101.55
CA GLY A 366 37.64 44.22 101.41
C GLY A 366 37.92 45.35 102.41
N LYS A 367 36.95 46.25 102.64
CA LYS A 367 37.03 47.29 103.68
C LYS A 367 37.12 46.68 105.09
N LEU A 368 36.24 45.73 105.41
CA LEU A 368 36.24 45.01 106.69
C LEU A 368 37.52 44.19 106.90
N GLN A 369 38.10 43.60 105.85
CA GLN A 369 39.39 42.91 105.89
C GLN A 369 40.55 43.88 106.12
N LEU A 370 40.50 45.08 105.53
CA LEU A 370 41.48 46.13 105.79
C LEU A 370 41.42 46.58 107.26
N GLU A 371 40.22 46.84 107.79
CA GLU A 371 39.97 47.15 109.19
C GLU A 371 40.45 46.02 110.13
N LEU A 372 40.15 44.77 109.80
CA LEU A 372 40.67 43.60 110.52
C LEU A 372 42.20 43.53 110.51
N SER A 373 42.84 43.85 109.39
CA SER A 373 44.31 43.85 109.27
C SER A 373 44.96 44.98 110.08
N LEU A 374 44.31 46.14 110.16
CA LEU A 374 44.74 47.26 111.01
C LEU A 374 44.59 46.89 112.49
N CYS A 375 43.45 46.30 112.87
CA CYS A 375 43.22 45.80 114.22
C CYS A 375 44.18 44.65 114.59
N HIS A 376 44.57 43.79 113.65
CA HIS A 376 45.60 42.77 113.89
C HIS A 376 46.99 43.37 114.13
N LYS A 377 47.39 44.38 113.33
CA LYS A 377 48.66 45.10 113.55
C LYS A 377 48.67 45.86 114.87
N GLU A 378 47.54 46.44 115.26
CA GLU A 378 47.39 47.10 116.58
C GLU A 378 47.47 46.07 117.72
N LYS A 379 46.86 44.89 117.56
CA LYS A 379 46.99 43.76 118.50
C LYS A 379 48.43 43.23 118.57
N GLU A 380 49.14 43.11 117.47
CA GLU A 380 50.57 42.74 117.46
C GLU A 380 51.39 43.79 118.22
N ARG A 381 51.22 45.08 117.91
CA ARG A 381 51.92 46.16 118.62
C ARG A 381 51.63 46.17 120.12
N LEU A 382 50.39 45.91 120.53
CA LEU A 382 49.99 45.76 121.93
C LEU A 382 50.55 44.48 122.57
N SER A 383 50.77 43.42 121.79
CA SER A 383 51.40 42.17 122.26
C SER A 383 52.91 42.35 122.44
N ASP A 384 53.57 43.12 121.57
CA ASP A 384 54.97 43.51 121.71
C ASP A 384 55.17 44.44 122.93
N GLU A 385 54.27 45.41 123.15
CA GLU A 385 54.23 46.22 124.38
C GLU A 385 54.00 45.35 125.63
N LEU A 386 53.18 44.30 125.53
CA LEU A 386 52.97 43.34 126.63
C LEU A 386 54.21 42.47 126.88
N LEU A 387 54.96 42.11 125.84
CA LEU A 387 56.22 41.37 125.96
C LEU A 387 57.30 42.22 126.65
N ILE A 388 57.44 43.48 126.24
CA ILE A 388 58.31 44.47 126.92
C ILE A 388 57.88 44.65 128.38
N LYS A 389 56.58 44.62 128.67
CA LYS A 389 56.07 44.67 130.05
C LYS A 389 56.40 43.39 130.84
N SER A 390 56.34 42.21 130.23
CA SER A 390 56.80 40.94 130.81
C SER A 390 58.29 41.00 131.16
N ASP A 391 59.12 41.52 130.26
CA ASP A 391 60.55 41.66 130.50
C ASP A 391 60.83 42.67 131.63
N LEU A 392 60.07 43.76 131.72
CA LEU A 392 60.09 44.67 132.87
C LEU A 392 59.60 44.01 134.17
N GLU A 393 58.57 43.15 134.13
CA GLU A 393 58.10 42.39 135.31
C GLU A 393 59.16 41.39 135.79
N THR A 394 59.94 40.75 134.89
CA THR A 394 61.07 39.90 135.31
C THR A 394 62.23 40.70 135.89
N VAL A 395 62.54 41.89 135.37
CA VAL A 395 63.52 42.82 135.97
C VAL A 395 63.05 43.32 137.35
N VAL A 396 61.76 43.63 137.51
CA VAL A 396 61.17 43.96 138.82
C VAL A 396 61.30 42.78 139.78
N HIS A 397 61.09 41.54 139.33
CA HIS A 397 61.23 40.37 140.19
C HIS A 397 62.69 40.12 140.61
N GLN A 398 63.67 40.40 139.73
CA GLN A 398 65.10 40.39 140.08
C GLN A 398 65.44 41.49 141.10
N LEU A 399 64.92 42.71 140.91
CA LEU A 399 65.06 43.82 141.87
C LEU A 399 64.38 43.51 143.21
N GLU A 400 63.26 42.79 143.23
CA GLU A 400 62.62 42.34 144.46
C GLU A 400 63.38 41.22 145.17
N GLN A 401 64.06 40.33 144.45
CA GLN A 401 64.98 39.36 145.05
C GLN A 401 66.22 40.04 145.65
N GLU A 402 66.83 41.01 144.96
CA GLU A 402 67.93 41.81 145.52
C GLU A 402 67.45 42.69 146.70
N LYS A 403 66.24 43.25 146.63
CA LYS A 403 65.59 43.94 147.77
C LYS A 403 65.37 43.01 148.96
N GLN A 404 64.92 41.77 148.76
CA GLN A 404 64.81 40.79 149.85
C GLN A 404 66.19 40.42 150.41
N ARG A 405 67.21 40.34 149.57
CA ARG A 405 68.60 40.07 149.98
C ARG A 405 69.19 41.21 150.82
N LEU A 406 68.93 42.46 150.40
CA LEU A 406 69.25 43.68 151.15
C LEU A 406 68.43 43.78 152.44
N ASN A 407 67.13 43.46 152.44
CA ASN A 407 66.31 43.43 153.65
C ASN A 407 66.82 42.39 154.66
N LYS A 408 67.19 41.18 154.24
CA LYS A 408 67.83 40.20 155.14
C LYS A 408 69.14 40.71 155.73
N LYS A 409 69.88 41.55 154.97
CA LYS A 409 71.10 42.22 155.44
C LYS A 409 70.78 43.33 156.45
N ILE A 410 69.73 44.13 156.21
CA ILE A 410 69.22 45.13 157.16
C ILE A 410 68.66 44.46 158.42
N GLU A 411 67.96 43.33 158.31
CA GLU A 411 67.49 42.54 159.46
C GLU A 411 68.67 41.99 160.28
N SER A 412 69.75 41.54 159.63
CA SER A 412 70.98 41.15 160.34
C SER A 412 71.63 42.33 161.06
N PHE A 413 71.64 43.54 160.45
CA PHE A 413 72.11 44.74 161.12
C PHE A 413 71.18 45.17 162.26
N ALA A 414 69.87 45.04 162.12
CA ALA A 414 68.88 45.32 163.17
C ALA A 414 68.93 44.29 164.32
N VAL A 415 69.41 43.07 164.08
CA VAL A 415 69.76 42.11 165.14
C VAL A 415 71.00 42.59 165.88
N THR A 416 72.08 42.97 165.18
CA THR A 416 73.28 43.52 165.85
C THR A 416 73.01 44.85 166.57
N GLU A 417 72.09 45.67 166.07
CA GLU A 417 71.63 46.89 166.73
C GLU A 417 70.78 46.58 167.98
N ARG A 418 69.97 45.52 167.95
CA ARG A 418 69.25 44.99 169.13
C ARG A 418 70.20 44.39 170.17
N GLU A 419 71.24 43.69 169.75
CA GLU A 419 72.29 43.21 170.65
C GLU A 419 73.05 44.38 171.30
N LEU A 420 73.40 45.41 170.53
CA LEU A 420 74.04 46.63 171.04
C LEU A 420 73.11 47.48 171.93
N THR A 421 71.81 47.53 171.67
CA THR A 421 70.86 48.23 172.56
C THR A 421 70.59 47.44 173.84
N VAL A 422 70.54 46.10 173.79
CA VAL A 422 70.51 45.27 175.01
C VAL A 422 71.81 45.38 175.81
N GLU A 423 72.97 45.52 175.16
CA GLU A 423 74.26 45.82 175.80
C GLU A 423 74.25 47.21 176.48
N ILE A 424 73.72 48.24 175.81
CA ILE A 424 73.60 49.61 176.34
C ILE A 424 72.55 49.70 177.46
N GLU A 425 71.44 48.96 177.39
CA GLU A 425 70.45 48.91 178.49
C GLU A 425 70.95 48.08 179.68
N ARG A 426 71.76 47.03 179.45
CA ARG A 426 72.46 46.32 180.53
C ARG A 426 73.43 47.27 181.26
N MET A 427 74.20 48.07 180.53
CA MET A 427 75.08 49.09 181.14
C MET A 427 74.33 50.28 181.77
N ARG A 428 73.05 50.51 181.44
CA ARG A 428 72.20 51.50 182.13
C ARG A 428 71.64 51.02 183.47
N LEU A 429 71.66 49.72 183.76
CA LEU A 429 71.06 49.13 184.97
C LEU A 429 72.07 48.84 186.11
N GLU A 430 73.37 48.77 185.85
CA GLU A 430 74.39 48.51 186.89
C GLU A 430 75.04 49.75 187.52
N HIS A 431 74.91 50.95 186.93
CA HIS A 431 75.53 52.18 187.47
C HIS A 431 74.54 53.34 187.62
N GLY A 432 73.94 53.44 188.80
CA GLY A 432 73.11 54.59 189.16
C GLY A 432 73.93 55.83 189.55
N ILE A 433 73.82 56.91 188.79
CA ILE A 433 74.04 58.27 189.32
C ILE A 433 72.76 59.10 189.15
N LYS A 434 72.04 59.28 190.25
CA LYS A 434 71.00 60.32 190.37
C LYS A 434 71.66 61.70 190.39
N ARG A 435 71.49 62.51 189.34
CA ARG A 435 71.09 63.95 189.39
C ARG A 435 70.50 64.31 188.01
N ARG A 436 69.21 64.60 187.86
CA ARG A 436 68.40 65.73 188.35
C ARG A 436 68.22 66.80 187.27
N ASP A 437 67.00 66.84 186.75
CA ASP A 437 66.22 67.98 186.24
C ASP A 437 66.98 69.14 185.55
N LYS A 438 66.82 69.29 184.22
CA LYS A 438 65.96 70.34 183.61
C LYS A 438 66.16 70.50 182.08
N SER A 439 65.04 70.37 181.36
CA SER A 439 64.71 71.02 180.07
C SER A 439 65.71 71.00 178.89
N PRO A 440 65.54 70.07 177.93
CA PRO A 440 65.27 70.47 176.55
C PRO A 440 63.87 71.15 176.51
N SER A 441 63.60 72.30 175.90
CA SER A 441 64.36 73.15 174.96
C SER A 441 64.66 72.48 173.61
N ARG A 442 64.16 73.11 172.54
CA ARG A 442 64.28 72.74 171.11
C ARG A 442 63.74 71.37 170.68
N LEU A 443 63.71 70.34 171.52
CA LEU A 443 63.13 69.04 171.13
C LEU A 443 61.60 69.11 170.97
N ASP A 444 60.90 69.84 171.84
CA ASP A 444 59.46 70.15 171.65
C ASP A 444 59.20 71.03 170.42
N THR A 445 60.18 71.83 169.99
CA THR A 445 60.05 72.69 168.80
C THR A 445 60.37 71.92 167.51
N PHE A 446 61.25 70.92 167.57
CA PHE A 446 61.48 70.00 166.46
C PHE A 446 60.39 68.94 166.37
N LEU A 447 59.84 68.49 167.50
CA LEU A 447 58.58 67.76 167.53
C LEU A 447 57.49 68.63 166.95
N LYS A 448 57.34 69.90 167.33
CA LYS A 448 56.37 70.80 166.69
C LYS A 448 56.63 71.00 165.19
N GLY A 449 57.88 71.04 164.73
CA GLY A 449 58.23 71.05 163.31
C GLY A 449 57.87 69.75 162.59
N ILE A 450 58.10 68.59 163.21
CA ILE A 450 57.65 67.27 162.73
C ILE A 450 56.14 67.11 162.85
N GLU A 451 55.47 67.81 163.77
CA GLU A 451 54.01 67.87 163.90
C GLU A 451 53.40 68.83 162.89
N ASP A 452 54.07 69.93 162.54
CA ASP A 452 53.69 70.87 161.48
C ASP A 452 54.00 70.28 160.09
N GLU A 453 55.07 69.48 159.93
CA GLU A 453 55.33 68.66 158.74
C GLU A 453 54.37 67.47 158.66
N ARG A 454 54.09 66.79 159.78
CA ARG A 454 53.02 65.78 159.86
C ARG A 454 51.69 66.43 159.53
N ASP A 455 51.39 67.63 160.01
CA ASP A 455 50.10 68.30 159.78
C ASP A 455 50.05 69.00 158.41
N PHE A 456 51.20 69.30 157.79
CA PHE A 456 51.33 69.67 156.38
C PHE A 456 51.10 68.45 155.49
N TYR A 457 51.80 67.33 155.72
CA TYR A 457 51.56 66.07 155.02
C TYR A 457 50.21 65.46 155.37
N LYS A 458 49.59 65.77 156.50
CA LYS A 458 48.22 65.38 156.85
C LYS A 458 47.20 66.30 156.19
N LYS A 459 47.49 67.59 155.98
CA LYS A 459 46.68 68.47 155.10
C LYS A 459 46.84 68.11 153.63
N GLU A 460 48.01 67.68 153.20
CA GLU A 460 48.25 67.23 151.82
C GLU A 460 47.72 65.80 151.60
N LEU A 461 47.78 64.94 152.62
CA LEU A 461 47.06 63.66 152.67
C LEU A 461 45.56 63.86 152.82
N GLU A 462 45.06 64.90 153.51
CA GLU A 462 43.63 65.24 153.56
C GLU A 462 43.16 65.79 152.21
N LYS A 463 43.97 66.58 151.48
CA LYS A 463 43.69 66.95 150.07
C LYS A 463 43.73 65.75 149.13
N LEU A 464 44.71 64.86 149.27
CA LEU A 464 44.84 63.66 148.43
C LEU A 464 43.82 62.57 148.80
N GLN A 465 43.40 62.47 150.06
CA GLN A 465 42.22 61.70 150.50
C GLN A 465 40.92 62.36 150.05
N HIS A 466 40.84 63.69 149.90
CA HIS A 466 39.65 64.31 149.31
C HIS A 466 39.48 63.96 147.82
N ILE A 467 40.57 63.61 147.13
CA ILE A 467 40.59 63.16 145.73
C ILE A 467 40.42 61.62 145.61
N ILE A 468 40.93 60.84 146.57
CA ILE A 468 40.93 59.36 146.52
C ILE A 468 39.86 58.71 147.44
N GLN A 469 39.11 59.49 148.23
CA GLN A 469 38.11 58.97 149.16
C GLN A 469 36.67 59.45 148.92
N ARG A 470 36.31 59.63 147.65
CA ARG A 470 34.97 59.22 147.20
C ARG A 470 34.92 57.68 147.19
N ARG A 471 34.53 57.10 148.33
CA ARG A 471 34.14 55.69 148.52
C ARG A 471 35.13 54.62 148.00
N SER A 472 35.99 54.18 148.92
CA SER A 472 36.37 52.77 149.16
C SER A 472 37.17 52.04 148.05
N CYS A 473 38.39 51.55 148.31
CA CYS A 473 38.71 50.39 149.17
C CYS A 473 37.90 49.12 148.79
N SER A 474 38.49 47.95 148.55
CA SER A 474 39.87 47.48 148.77
C SER A 474 40.15 46.26 147.88
N ARG A 475 41.34 46.16 147.28
CA ARG A 475 42.52 45.42 147.79
C ARG A 475 42.30 43.90 147.93
N SER A 476 42.82 43.20 146.92
CA SER A 476 43.40 41.85 146.96
C SER A 476 43.83 41.28 148.33
N HIS A 477 43.50 40.01 148.60
CA HIS A 477 44.47 38.90 148.47
C HIS A 477 43.89 37.48 148.73
N SER A 478 44.48 36.51 148.02
CA SER A 478 44.73 35.11 148.37
C SER A 478 43.63 34.20 148.98
N THR A 479 43.31 33.17 148.20
CA THR A 479 43.23 31.74 148.58
C THR A 479 42.14 31.21 149.53
N CYS A 480 41.50 30.16 149.00
CA CYS A 480 41.05 28.93 149.67
C CYS A 480 39.59 28.84 150.19
N GLU A 481 38.92 27.83 149.61
CA GLU A 481 37.80 27.03 150.15
C GLU A 481 36.37 27.59 150.30
N LYS A 482 35.47 26.79 149.70
CA LYS A 482 34.11 26.40 150.15
C LYS A 482 32.96 27.44 150.02
N THR A 483 32.17 27.23 148.95
CA THR A 483 30.71 26.94 148.94
C THR A 483 29.91 27.04 150.26
N PRO A 484 28.57 27.31 150.25
CA PRO A 484 27.68 27.60 149.10
C PRO A 484 26.49 28.59 149.36
N VAL A 485 25.55 28.65 148.39
CA VAL A 485 24.06 28.70 148.57
C VAL A 485 23.31 30.04 148.76
N PHE A 486 22.59 30.40 147.67
CA PHE A 486 21.19 30.85 147.56
C PHE A 486 20.69 32.28 147.94
N LYS A 487 19.73 32.71 147.07
CA LYS A 487 18.48 33.46 147.31
C LYS A 487 18.54 35.00 147.43
N THR A 488 18.06 35.73 146.40
CA THR A 488 16.72 36.41 146.27
C THR A 488 16.60 37.70 147.11
N LEU A 489 15.81 38.73 146.79
CA LEU A 489 14.64 38.87 145.89
C LEU A 489 14.42 40.35 145.48
N GLU A 490 13.93 40.57 144.26
CA GLU A 490 13.02 41.65 143.78
C GLU A 490 13.27 43.19 143.91
N LYS A 491 13.01 43.83 142.75
CA LYS A 491 12.24 45.08 142.48
C LYS A 491 12.79 46.43 142.99
N GLY A 492 12.91 47.46 142.15
CA GLY A 492 12.71 47.53 140.69
C GLY A 492 12.58 49.00 140.21
N ASP A 493 12.74 49.25 138.91
CA ASP A 493 12.23 50.47 138.26
C ASP A 493 12.03 50.25 136.74
N TYR A 494 10.87 50.68 136.23
CA TYR A 494 10.21 50.08 135.04
C TYR A 494 10.54 50.71 133.68
N ASP A 495 11.59 51.53 133.58
CA ASP A 495 12.14 51.99 132.29
C ASP A 495 13.28 51.05 131.77
N SER A 496 13.67 50.09 132.62
CA SER A 496 14.72 49.10 132.33
C SER A 496 14.27 48.02 131.34
N ASP A 497 13.00 47.59 131.44
CA ASP A 497 12.53 46.35 130.83
C ASP A 497 12.35 46.44 129.31
N ILE A 498 11.99 47.61 128.77
CA ILE A 498 11.88 47.81 127.30
C ILE A 498 13.27 47.78 126.65
N HIS A 499 14.28 48.38 127.29
CA HIS A 499 15.67 48.30 126.84
C HIS A 499 16.33 46.95 127.15
N LEU A 500 15.76 46.13 128.05
CA LEU A 500 16.21 44.75 128.29
C LEU A 500 15.64 43.82 127.21
N ILE A 501 14.33 43.84 126.95
CA ILE A 501 13.68 43.01 125.91
C ILE A 501 14.24 43.31 124.52
N THR A 502 14.57 44.57 124.23
CA THR A 502 15.26 44.94 122.97
C THR A 502 16.65 44.30 122.88
N ARG A 503 17.42 44.30 123.98
CA ARG A 503 18.73 43.61 124.02
C ARG A 503 18.59 42.10 123.93
N GLU A 504 17.67 41.48 124.65
CA GLU A 504 17.45 40.03 124.67
C GLU A 504 17.00 39.51 123.29
N ARG A 505 16.11 40.23 122.59
CA ARG A 505 15.77 39.94 121.18
C ARG A 505 17.00 40.04 120.30
N ASP A 506 17.79 41.11 120.42
CA ASP A 506 18.97 41.31 119.58
C ASP A 506 20.10 40.35 119.97
N GLU A 507 20.14 39.84 121.21
CA GLU A 507 21.03 38.76 121.68
C GLU A 507 20.61 37.42 121.06
N LEU A 508 19.31 37.10 121.05
CA LEU A 508 18.77 35.89 120.44
C LEU A 508 18.94 35.90 118.91
N GLN A 509 18.74 37.05 118.25
CA GLN A 509 18.99 37.19 116.83
C GLN A 509 20.48 37.06 116.48
N ARG A 510 21.37 37.71 117.26
CA ARG A 510 22.83 37.47 117.16
C ARG A 510 23.23 36.04 117.49
N MET A 511 22.46 35.31 118.31
CA MET A 511 22.71 33.89 118.62
C MET A 511 22.27 32.98 117.47
N LEU A 512 21.15 33.29 116.82
CA LEU A 512 20.65 32.56 115.65
C LEU A 512 21.54 32.79 114.42
N GLU A 513 21.96 34.04 114.15
CA GLU A 513 22.96 34.37 113.13
C GLU A 513 24.32 33.71 113.42
N ARG A 514 24.71 33.57 114.69
CA ARG A 514 25.89 32.78 115.08
C ARG A 514 25.71 31.31 114.78
N PHE A 515 24.55 30.71 115.06
CA PHE A 515 24.29 29.30 114.75
C PHE A 515 24.20 29.04 113.24
N GLU A 516 23.62 29.95 112.44
CA GLU A 516 23.63 29.85 110.98
C GLU A 516 25.04 30.00 110.40
N LYS A 517 25.85 30.95 110.90
CA LYS A 517 27.29 30.99 110.57
C LYS A 517 28.00 29.71 110.97
N HIS A 518 27.78 29.21 112.18
CA HIS A 518 28.39 27.96 112.66
C HIS A 518 27.99 26.76 111.79
N MET A 519 26.78 26.74 111.22
CA MET A 519 26.30 25.71 110.32
C MET A 519 26.93 25.82 108.92
N VAL A 520 27.10 27.04 108.39
CA VAL A 520 27.84 27.29 107.14
C VAL A 520 29.33 26.96 107.31
N ASP A 521 29.93 27.33 108.44
CA ASP A 521 31.31 27.00 108.78
C ASP A 521 31.49 25.49 108.98
N ILE A 522 30.52 24.78 109.57
CA ILE A 522 30.54 23.31 109.63
C ILE A 522 30.42 22.68 108.23
N GLN A 523 29.58 23.21 107.32
CA GLN A 523 29.50 22.70 105.94
C GLN A 523 30.77 23.01 105.12
N SER A 524 31.40 24.17 105.36
CA SER A 524 32.70 24.54 104.79
C SER A 524 33.80 23.62 105.30
N ASN A 525 33.88 23.44 106.62
CA ASN A 525 34.83 22.53 107.28
C ASN A 525 34.63 21.08 106.86
N VAL A 526 33.40 20.60 106.62
CA VAL A 526 33.20 19.25 106.07
C VAL A 526 33.78 19.13 104.65
N LYS A 527 33.64 20.14 103.79
CA LYS A 527 34.27 20.13 102.45
C LYS A 527 35.80 20.23 102.52
N LEU A 528 36.33 21.08 103.40
CA LEU A 528 37.77 21.20 103.65
C LEU A 528 38.35 19.91 104.24
N LEU A 529 37.74 19.35 105.28
CA LEU A 529 38.15 18.08 105.89
C LEU A 529 38.00 16.88 104.94
N THR A 530 37.07 16.93 103.97
CA THR A 530 36.99 15.91 102.92
C THR A 530 38.18 16.01 101.97
N ALA A 531 38.54 17.22 101.54
CA ALA A 531 39.72 17.45 100.71
C ALA A 531 41.04 17.19 101.45
N GLU A 532 41.14 17.56 102.73
CA GLU A 532 42.28 17.27 103.60
C GLU A 532 42.40 15.79 103.92
N ARG A 533 41.29 15.07 104.15
CA ARG A 533 41.28 13.60 104.26
C ARG A 533 41.84 12.96 103.00
N ASP A 534 41.44 13.40 101.82
CA ASP A 534 41.88 12.79 100.56
C ASP A 534 43.36 13.11 100.28
N LYS A 535 43.83 14.32 100.62
CA LYS A 535 45.26 14.68 100.57
C LYS A 535 46.09 13.93 101.62
N LEU A 536 45.58 13.78 102.84
CA LEU A 536 46.18 12.98 103.91
C LEU A 536 46.16 11.50 103.57
N SER A 537 45.19 10.98 102.82
CA SER A 537 45.17 9.58 102.39
C SER A 537 46.23 9.28 101.32
N VAL A 538 46.62 10.28 100.51
CA VAL A 538 47.77 10.17 99.59
C VAL A 538 49.07 10.25 100.39
N LEU A 539 49.24 11.28 101.23
CA LEU A 539 50.44 11.46 102.06
C LEU A 539 50.65 10.34 103.09
N TYR A 540 49.59 9.70 103.59
CA TYR A 540 49.67 8.56 104.50
C TYR A 540 50.15 7.29 103.78
N ASN A 541 49.75 7.09 102.51
CA ASN A 541 50.30 6.01 101.69
C ASN A 541 51.77 6.26 101.31
N GLU A 542 52.18 7.51 101.11
CA GLU A 542 53.58 7.89 100.89
C GLU A 542 54.42 7.70 102.17
N LEU A 543 53.93 8.17 103.32
CA LEU A 543 54.61 8.02 104.62
C LEU A 543 54.65 6.57 105.15
N GLU A 544 53.64 5.74 104.88
CA GLU A 544 53.69 4.33 105.27
C GLU A 544 54.75 3.56 104.46
N ASN A 545 54.99 3.95 103.20
CA ASN A 545 56.10 3.44 102.39
C ASN A 545 57.47 3.89 102.96
N GLU A 546 57.68 5.17 103.27
CA GLU A 546 58.93 5.67 103.89
C GLU A 546 59.20 5.04 105.27
N LYS A 547 58.15 4.81 106.06
CA LYS A 547 58.18 4.16 107.38
C LYS A 547 58.57 2.68 107.30
N CYS A 548 58.27 1.99 106.20
CA CYS A 548 58.77 0.65 105.93
C CYS A 548 60.29 0.67 105.63
N GLU A 549 60.79 1.64 104.87
CA GLU A 549 62.23 1.77 104.60
C GLU A 549 63.05 2.16 105.85
N LEU A 550 62.55 3.10 106.66
CA LEU A 550 63.24 3.58 107.87
C LEU A 550 63.30 2.51 108.97
N LYS A 551 62.28 1.66 109.11
CA LYS A 551 62.32 0.51 110.03
C LYS A 551 63.41 -0.50 109.65
N SER A 552 63.66 -0.70 108.36
CA SER A 552 64.72 -1.59 107.87
C SER A 552 66.13 -1.04 108.20
N LYS A 553 66.33 0.28 108.04
CA LYS A 553 67.61 0.95 108.37
C LYS A 553 67.92 0.98 109.87
N ILE A 554 66.91 1.09 110.74
CA ILE A 554 67.10 1.13 112.21
C ILE A 554 67.43 -0.25 112.81
N PHE A 555 66.99 -1.35 112.19
CA PHE A 555 67.33 -2.71 112.63
C PHE A 555 68.85 -2.98 112.54
N ILE A 556 69.47 -2.59 111.42
CA ILE A 556 70.90 -2.82 111.12
C ILE A 556 71.83 -1.95 112.00
N MET A 557 71.39 -0.77 112.45
CA MET A 557 72.21 0.12 113.30
C MET A 557 72.27 -0.33 114.77
N LYS A 558 71.32 -1.15 115.25
CA LYS A 558 71.29 -1.59 116.66
C LYS A 558 72.21 -2.77 116.98
N GLU A 559 72.41 -3.71 116.05
CA GLU A 559 73.35 -4.83 116.24
C GLU A 559 74.83 -4.40 116.26
N THR A 560 75.16 -3.27 115.61
CA THR A 560 76.55 -2.83 115.46
C THR A 560 77.10 -2.07 116.69
N MET A 561 76.25 -1.34 117.42
CA MET A 561 76.68 -0.66 118.66
C MET A 561 76.99 -1.63 119.81
N GLU A 562 76.23 -2.71 119.97
CA GLU A 562 76.30 -3.59 121.15
C GLU A 562 77.55 -4.50 121.19
N SER A 563 78.28 -4.62 120.07
CA SER A 563 79.48 -5.46 119.94
C SER A 563 80.80 -4.71 120.15
N LEU A 564 80.87 -3.42 119.80
CA LEU A 564 82.06 -2.57 120.04
C LEU A 564 82.25 -2.27 121.53
N GLU A 565 81.16 -2.08 122.28
CA GLU A 565 81.20 -1.73 123.71
C GLU A 565 81.74 -2.86 124.62
N LYS A 566 81.58 -4.13 124.20
CA LYS A 566 82.08 -5.31 124.94
C LYS A 566 83.58 -5.57 124.74
N LYS A 567 84.20 -5.09 123.64
CA LYS A 567 85.65 -5.27 123.38
C LYS A 567 86.54 -4.26 124.11
N ALA A 568 86.08 -3.02 124.32
CA ALA A 568 86.86 -2.00 125.00
C ALA A 568 87.17 -2.32 126.48
N LYS A 569 86.31 -3.11 127.14
CA LYS A 569 86.40 -3.42 128.58
C LYS A 569 87.45 -4.46 128.98
N PHE A 570 88.10 -5.18 128.04
CA PHE A 570 88.96 -6.33 128.39
C PHE A 570 90.47 -6.14 128.13
N GLN A 571 90.89 -5.19 127.29
CA GLN A 571 92.30 -5.13 126.81
C GLN A 571 93.15 -3.95 127.30
N ALA A 572 92.57 -2.93 127.93
CA ALA A 572 93.35 -1.87 128.59
C ALA A 572 93.87 -2.28 129.99
N GLN A 573 93.32 -3.36 130.57
CA GLN A 573 93.68 -3.84 131.91
C GLN A 573 94.83 -4.86 131.89
N LYS A 574 96.07 -4.46 131.50
CA LYS A 574 97.27 -4.83 132.31
C LYS A 574 98.68 -4.38 131.90
N LEU A 575 99.05 -4.07 130.65
CA LEU A 575 100.48 -4.10 130.26
C LEU A 575 101.05 -2.81 129.65
N SER A 576 101.35 -1.82 130.50
CA SER A 576 102.73 -1.57 130.95
C SER A 576 102.77 -0.51 132.06
N HIS A 577 103.80 -0.54 132.93
CA HIS A 577 104.19 0.47 133.94
C HIS A 577 103.08 1.02 134.88
N VAL A 578 103.10 0.86 136.21
CA VAL A 578 104.20 0.83 137.20
C VAL A 578 105.14 2.05 137.13
N ALA A 579 104.69 3.13 137.78
CA ALA A 579 105.51 4.04 138.59
C ALA A 579 104.59 4.71 139.64
N GLY A 580 104.90 4.62 140.95
CA GLY A 580 104.15 5.33 142.01
C GLY A 580 103.63 4.49 143.20
N ASP A 581 104.56 3.91 143.97
CA ASP A 581 104.55 3.60 145.43
C ASP A 581 103.31 3.01 146.14
N SER A 582 103.37 1.95 146.97
CA SER A 582 104.39 1.39 147.89
C SER A 582 104.65 2.20 149.18
N SER A 583 103.76 2.07 150.16
CA SER A 583 103.99 2.57 151.53
C SER A 583 103.23 1.75 152.59
N HIS A 584 103.96 1.27 153.61
CA HIS A 584 103.48 0.84 154.94
C HIS A 584 102.70 -0.49 155.10
N GLN A 585 103.39 -1.60 154.82
CA GLN A 585 103.15 -2.91 155.46
C GLN A 585 104.17 -3.19 156.59
N LYS A 586 104.60 -2.14 157.34
CA LYS A 586 105.86 -2.14 158.12
C LYS A 586 105.71 -2.16 159.66
N THR A 587 104.50 -2.08 160.20
CA THR A 587 104.28 -1.77 161.63
C THR A 587 103.82 -2.94 162.53
N GLU A 588 103.17 -3.98 162.01
CA GLU A 588 102.63 -5.08 162.86
C GLU A 588 103.66 -6.12 163.33
N MET A 589 104.88 -6.11 162.78
CA MET A 589 105.87 -7.19 163.00
C MET A 589 106.45 -7.28 164.44
N ASN A 590 106.27 -6.25 165.28
CA ASN A 590 106.97 -6.14 166.57
C ASN A 590 106.17 -6.48 167.85
N SER A 591 104.86 -6.78 167.77
CA SER A 591 104.12 -7.34 168.92
C SER A 591 104.55 -8.77 169.27
N LEU A 592 105.21 -9.47 168.33
CA LEU A 592 105.77 -10.82 168.45
C LEU A 592 106.85 -11.01 169.54
N ARG A 593 107.27 -9.96 170.26
CA ARG A 593 108.43 -10.05 171.16
C ARG A 593 108.14 -10.67 172.54
N LEU A 594 106.94 -10.49 173.09
CA LEU A 594 106.67 -10.90 174.48
C LEU A 594 106.49 -12.42 174.65
N VAL A 595 106.02 -13.13 173.62
CA VAL A 595 105.91 -14.61 173.62
C VAL A 595 107.30 -15.29 173.65
N ASN A 596 108.35 -14.56 173.28
CA ASN A 596 109.70 -15.08 173.10
C ASN A 596 110.40 -15.47 174.43
N GLU A 597 110.05 -14.83 175.56
CA GLU A 597 110.63 -15.21 176.87
C GLU A 597 110.16 -16.58 177.37
N GLN A 598 109.00 -17.06 176.91
CA GLN A 598 108.50 -18.38 177.29
C GLN A 598 109.20 -19.53 176.54
N LEU A 599 109.86 -19.21 175.41
CA LEU A 599 110.74 -20.14 174.66
C LEU A 599 112.12 -20.31 175.30
N GLN A 600 112.56 -19.43 176.21
CA GLN A 600 113.91 -19.45 176.77
C GLN A 600 114.26 -20.81 177.45
N ARG A 601 113.26 -21.46 178.08
CA ARG A 601 113.43 -22.80 178.70
C ARG A 601 113.58 -23.95 177.71
N SER A 602 113.21 -23.76 176.44
CA SER A 602 113.46 -24.77 175.39
C SER A 602 114.88 -24.72 174.82
N LEU A 603 115.64 -23.65 175.10
CA LEU A 603 116.97 -23.41 174.52
C LEU A 603 118.04 -24.35 175.08
N GLU A 604 117.92 -24.75 176.36
CA GLU A 604 118.92 -25.56 177.08
C GLU A 604 119.03 -26.99 176.50
N ASP A 605 117.90 -27.62 176.15
CA ASP A 605 117.87 -28.95 175.50
C ASP A 605 118.49 -28.95 174.09
N TYR A 606 118.41 -27.83 173.36
CA TYR A 606 118.98 -27.75 172.00
C TYR A 606 120.51 -27.68 171.99
N GLN A 607 121.16 -27.21 173.06
CA GLN A 607 122.61 -27.08 173.10
C GLN A 607 123.32 -28.45 173.06
N HIS A 608 122.71 -29.50 173.62
CA HIS A 608 123.26 -30.86 173.55
C HIS A 608 123.22 -31.44 172.13
N ARG A 609 122.19 -31.10 171.33
CA ARG A 609 122.00 -31.56 169.95
C ARG A 609 122.99 -30.95 168.95
N LEU A 610 123.53 -29.76 169.26
CA LEU A 610 124.37 -28.99 168.33
C LEU A 610 125.75 -29.61 168.10
N ASN A 611 126.36 -30.22 169.12
CA ASN A 611 127.72 -30.74 169.03
C ASN A 611 127.86 -31.94 168.07
N MET A 612 126.86 -32.83 168.00
CA MET A 612 126.89 -33.96 167.07
C MET A 612 126.87 -33.51 165.60
N LYS A 613 126.16 -32.43 165.28
CA LYS A 613 126.04 -31.94 163.89
C LYS A 613 127.30 -31.28 163.34
N ARG A 614 128.26 -30.89 164.20
CA ARG A 614 129.56 -30.39 163.74
C ARG A 614 130.41 -31.49 163.08
N SER A 615 130.42 -32.70 163.63
CA SER A 615 131.25 -33.80 163.10
C SER A 615 130.78 -34.33 161.74
N GLU A 616 129.49 -34.18 161.41
CA GLU A 616 128.95 -34.57 160.09
C GLU A 616 129.32 -33.57 158.98
N LEU A 617 129.53 -32.29 159.32
CA LEU A 617 129.68 -31.20 158.36
C LEU A 617 131.03 -31.26 157.61
N GLU A 618 132.11 -31.66 158.29
CA GLU A 618 133.45 -31.74 157.69
C GLU A 618 133.54 -32.82 156.60
N SER A 619 132.81 -33.94 156.75
CA SER A 619 132.75 -34.98 155.72
C SER A 619 131.98 -34.54 154.46
N ALA A 620 131.01 -33.64 154.58
CA ALA A 620 130.20 -33.18 153.45
C ALA A 620 130.99 -32.23 152.53
N GLN A 621 131.91 -31.43 153.07
CA GLN A 621 132.67 -30.43 152.32
C GLN A 621 133.62 -31.05 151.29
N ALA A 622 134.08 -32.29 151.46
CA ALA A 622 134.91 -32.99 150.49
C ALA A 622 134.16 -33.40 149.21
N GLN A 623 132.85 -33.67 149.29
CA GLN A 623 132.05 -34.16 148.15
C GLN A 623 131.63 -33.04 147.18
N VAL A 624 131.42 -31.82 147.69
CA VAL A 624 130.98 -30.65 146.88
C VAL A 624 131.95 -30.37 145.74
N LYS A 625 133.26 -30.40 146.01
CA LYS A 625 134.31 -30.01 145.06
C LYS A 625 134.37 -30.84 143.78
N ILE A 626 133.91 -32.10 143.82
CA ILE A 626 133.87 -33.02 142.67
C ILE A 626 132.64 -32.74 141.77
N LEU A 627 131.55 -32.22 142.34
CA LEU A 627 130.32 -31.92 141.60
C LEU A 627 130.45 -30.63 140.77
N GLU A 628 131.21 -29.65 141.24
CA GLU A 628 131.42 -28.36 140.57
C GLU A 628 132.07 -28.51 139.17
N GLU A 629 133.09 -29.36 139.01
CA GLU A 629 133.73 -29.61 137.71
C GLU A 629 132.79 -30.27 136.67
N LYS A 630 131.81 -31.06 137.13
CA LYS A 630 130.83 -31.71 136.24
C LYS A 630 129.83 -30.72 135.65
N ILE A 631 129.45 -29.69 136.42
CA ILE A 631 128.49 -28.66 136.00
C ILE A 631 129.05 -27.83 134.84
N GLY A 632 130.35 -27.46 134.88
CA GLY A 632 130.98 -26.67 133.83
C GLY A 632 130.93 -27.31 132.43
N LYS A 633 131.08 -28.65 132.34
CA LYS A 633 131.06 -29.38 131.05
C LYS A 633 129.66 -29.49 130.43
N LEU A 634 128.60 -29.45 131.23
CA LEU A 634 127.21 -29.47 130.73
C LEU A 634 126.77 -28.10 130.21
N HIS A 635 127.20 -27.02 130.88
CA HIS A 635 126.81 -25.65 130.51
C HIS A 635 127.23 -25.29 129.06
N LEU A 636 128.43 -25.70 128.65
CA LEU A 636 129.00 -25.39 127.34
C LEU A 636 128.30 -26.12 126.16
N ARG A 637 127.54 -27.19 126.44
CA ARG A 637 126.78 -27.94 125.43
C ARG A 637 125.35 -27.39 125.27
N MET A 638 124.82 -26.75 126.31
CA MET A 638 123.50 -26.12 126.30
C MET A 638 123.48 -24.84 125.43
N THR A 639 124.60 -24.10 125.37
CA THR A 639 124.68 -22.85 124.60
C THR A 639 124.61 -23.08 123.09
N SER A 640 125.34 -24.05 122.53
CA SER A 640 125.34 -24.26 121.07
C SER A 640 123.98 -24.75 120.54
N GLN A 641 123.28 -25.60 121.29
CA GLN A 641 121.93 -26.06 120.91
C GLN A 641 120.90 -24.92 120.91
N ASN A 642 121.09 -23.89 121.74
CA ASN A 642 120.20 -22.73 121.80
C ASN A 642 120.41 -21.78 120.59
N GLU A 643 121.63 -21.72 120.05
CA GLU A 643 121.97 -20.95 118.84
C GLU A 643 121.34 -21.58 117.58
N GLU A 644 121.44 -22.91 117.42
CA GLU A 644 120.77 -23.65 116.33
C GLU A 644 119.25 -23.46 116.36
N ALA A 645 118.63 -23.53 117.54
CA ALA A 645 117.20 -23.31 117.72
C ALA A 645 116.75 -21.88 117.34
N HIS A 646 117.63 -20.89 117.49
CA HIS A 646 117.34 -19.51 117.08
C HIS A 646 117.36 -19.34 115.56
N VAL A 647 118.23 -20.08 114.84
CA VAL A 647 118.27 -20.05 113.38
C VAL A 647 116.99 -20.66 112.79
N MET A 648 116.56 -21.84 113.27
CA MET A 648 115.34 -22.50 112.77
C MET A 648 114.08 -21.63 112.94
N LYS A 649 113.92 -20.94 114.08
CA LYS A 649 112.82 -19.98 114.30
C LYS A 649 112.81 -18.84 113.27
N LYS A 650 113.99 -18.40 112.81
CA LYS A 650 114.11 -17.33 111.82
C LYS A 650 113.66 -17.80 110.44
N THR A 651 113.98 -19.04 110.06
CA THR A 651 113.53 -19.65 108.78
C THR A 651 112.02 -19.87 108.76
N ILE A 652 111.43 -20.37 109.86
CA ILE A 652 109.97 -20.54 109.97
C ILE A 652 109.25 -19.19 109.76
N GLY A 653 109.73 -18.12 110.42
CA GLY A 653 109.18 -16.77 110.25
C GLY A 653 109.40 -16.11 108.88
N VAL A 654 110.15 -16.74 107.95
CA VAL A 654 110.19 -16.37 106.53
C VAL A 654 109.12 -17.15 105.76
N ILE A 655 109.03 -18.48 106.00
CA ILE A 655 108.04 -19.36 105.36
C ILE A 655 106.60 -18.91 105.67
N ASP A 656 106.30 -18.51 106.92
CA ASP A 656 104.97 -17.99 107.28
C ASP A 656 104.61 -16.74 106.48
N LYS A 657 105.58 -15.83 106.24
CA LYS A 657 105.36 -14.62 105.43
C LYS A 657 105.17 -14.94 103.95
N GLU A 658 105.94 -15.87 103.40
CA GLU A 658 105.78 -16.32 102.02
C GLU A 658 104.42 -16.99 101.82
N LYS A 659 103.96 -17.79 102.80
CA LYS A 659 102.63 -18.37 102.82
C LYS A 659 101.54 -17.30 102.85
N ASP A 660 101.65 -16.29 103.72
CA ASP A 660 100.65 -15.23 103.82
C ASP A 660 100.54 -14.41 102.52
N ILE A 661 101.68 -14.08 101.88
CA ILE A 661 101.72 -13.40 100.57
C ILE A 661 101.11 -14.28 99.46
N LEU A 662 101.39 -15.59 99.46
CA LEU A 662 100.79 -16.52 98.50
C LEU A 662 99.28 -16.69 98.73
N GLN A 663 98.82 -16.68 99.97
CA GLN A 663 97.40 -16.72 100.33
C GLN A 663 96.68 -15.47 99.82
N GLU A 664 97.20 -14.27 100.10
CA GLU A 664 96.66 -13.00 99.59
C GLU A 664 96.64 -12.97 98.05
N THR A 665 97.69 -13.48 97.39
CA THR A 665 97.75 -13.60 95.92
C THR A 665 96.71 -14.59 95.35
N VAL A 666 96.39 -15.67 96.08
CA VAL A 666 95.37 -16.64 95.70
C VAL A 666 93.97 -16.07 95.91
N ASP A 667 93.73 -15.36 97.01
CA ASP A 667 92.45 -14.76 97.33
C ASP A 667 92.12 -13.63 96.34
N GLU A 668 93.08 -12.75 96.03
CA GLU A 668 92.95 -11.76 94.94
C GLU A 668 92.62 -12.40 93.59
N LYS A 669 93.29 -13.50 93.24
CA LYS A 669 93.02 -14.21 91.98
C LYS A 669 91.66 -14.87 91.98
N THR A 670 91.20 -15.37 93.12
CA THR A 670 89.88 -15.98 93.30
C THR A 670 88.79 -14.92 93.14
N GLU A 671 88.96 -13.74 93.74
CA GLU A 671 88.06 -12.60 93.57
C GLU A 671 88.03 -12.09 92.12
N LYS A 672 89.20 -11.96 91.49
CA LYS A 672 89.30 -11.60 90.05
C LYS A 672 88.61 -12.64 89.16
N ILE A 673 88.74 -13.94 89.46
CA ILE A 673 88.05 -15.02 88.73
C ILE A 673 86.53 -14.95 88.95
N ALA A 674 86.05 -14.69 90.18
CA ALA A 674 84.63 -14.55 90.49
C ALA A 674 84.01 -13.35 89.75
N ASN A 675 84.66 -12.18 89.83
CA ASN A 675 84.27 -10.98 89.10
C ASN A 675 84.26 -11.21 87.57
N LEU A 676 85.24 -11.95 87.02
CA LEU A 676 85.24 -12.30 85.60
C LEU A 676 84.11 -13.27 85.24
N HIS A 677 83.75 -14.23 86.11
CA HIS A 677 82.60 -15.12 85.88
C HIS A 677 81.27 -14.37 85.94
N GLU A 678 81.07 -13.43 86.86
CA GLU A 678 79.85 -12.62 86.92
C GLU A 678 79.75 -11.68 85.71
N ASN A 679 80.87 -11.07 85.30
CA ASN A 679 80.93 -10.31 84.05
C ASN A 679 80.61 -11.19 82.83
N LEU A 680 81.15 -12.41 82.76
CA LEU A 680 80.88 -13.32 81.65
C LEU A 680 79.41 -13.77 81.64
N ALA A 681 78.85 -14.16 82.78
CA ALA A 681 77.44 -14.54 82.92
C ALA A 681 76.47 -13.38 82.63
N SER A 682 76.81 -12.14 82.98
CA SER A 682 76.01 -10.96 82.60
C SER A 682 76.11 -10.66 81.10
N LYS A 683 77.29 -10.83 80.48
CA LYS A 683 77.43 -10.76 79.02
C LYS A 683 76.66 -11.86 78.30
N GLU A 684 76.67 -13.10 78.80
CA GLU A 684 75.86 -14.20 78.29
C GLU A 684 74.37 -13.88 78.35
N LYS A 685 73.87 -13.36 79.48
CA LYS A 685 72.47 -12.88 79.60
C LYS A 685 72.13 -11.79 78.59
N THR A 686 73.03 -10.82 78.36
CA THR A 686 72.81 -9.81 77.32
C THR A 686 72.87 -10.39 75.91
N ILE A 687 73.71 -11.39 75.65
CA ILE A 687 73.79 -12.09 74.35
C ILE A 687 72.53 -12.92 74.11
N THR A 688 71.98 -13.61 75.12
CA THR A 688 70.70 -14.33 74.98
C THR A 688 69.55 -13.37 74.75
N GLN A 689 69.51 -12.23 75.46
CA GLN A 689 68.49 -11.22 75.22
C GLN A 689 68.61 -10.61 73.82
N MET A 690 69.82 -10.30 73.35
CA MET A 690 70.06 -9.82 71.99
C MET A 690 69.67 -10.86 70.93
N LYS A 691 69.90 -12.15 71.16
CA LYS A 691 69.44 -13.22 70.25
C LYS A 691 67.92 -13.30 70.18
N ILE A 692 67.23 -13.13 71.30
CA ILE A 692 65.75 -13.07 71.33
C ILE A 692 65.27 -11.86 70.54
N THR A 693 65.80 -10.65 70.79
CA THR A 693 65.37 -9.45 70.06
C THR A 693 65.73 -9.51 68.58
N VAL A 694 66.85 -10.13 68.19
CA VAL A 694 67.17 -10.40 66.77
C VAL A 694 66.14 -11.35 66.16
N SER A 695 65.74 -12.43 66.84
CA SER A 695 64.68 -13.34 66.36
C SER A 695 63.31 -12.66 66.25
N GLU A 696 63.01 -11.70 67.13
CA GLU A 696 61.80 -10.85 67.07
C GLU A 696 61.86 -9.87 65.90
N TYR A 697 63.03 -9.27 65.63
CA TYR A 697 63.24 -8.44 64.44
C TYR A 697 63.24 -9.25 63.13
N GLU A 698 63.78 -10.47 63.10
CA GLU A 698 63.75 -11.34 61.94
C GLU A 698 62.33 -11.84 61.62
N SER A 699 61.55 -12.22 62.63
CA SER A 699 60.15 -12.64 62.45
C SER A 699 59.26 -11.48 62.01
N SER A 700 59.40 -10.28 62.61
CA SER A 700 58.69 -9.09 62.16
C SER A 700 59.12 -8.62 60.76
N LEU A 701 60.42 -8.69 60.42
CA LEU A 701 60.92 -8.45 59.06
C LEU A 701 60.31 -9.43 58.05
N ASN A 702 60.21 -10.71 58.39
CA ASN A 702 59.62 -11.71 57.50
C ASN A 702 58.11 -11.51 57.32
N HIS A 703 57.38 -11.11 58.37
CA HIS A 703 55.98 -10.70 58.26
C HIS A 703 55.81 -9.43 57.39
N LEU A 704 56.71 -8.44 57.52
CA LEU A 704 56.73 -7.26 56.65
C LEU A 704 57.05 -7.60 55.19
N LYS A 705 57.95 -8.56 54.92
CA LYS A 705 58.21 -9.07 53.57
C LYS A 705 56.99 -9.77 52.98
N GLU A 706 56.30 -10.61 53.76
CA GLU A 706 55.12 -11.33 53.29
C GLU A 706 53.95 -10.37 53.00
N THR A 707 53.73 -9.37 53.86
CA THR A 707 52.74 -8.31 53.59
C THR A 707 53.11 -7.46 52.37
N LEU A 708 54.39 -7.12 52.18
CA LEU A 708 54.86 -6.44 50.97
C LEU A 708 54.59 -7.27 49.70
N ILE A 709 54.96 -8.56 49.70
CA ILE A 709 54.69 -9.48 48.58
C ILE A 709 53.19 -9.58 48.27
N ASN A 710 52.34 -9.58 49.30
CA ASN A 710 50.89 -9.58 49.12
C ASN A 710 50.38 -8.25 48.52
N ARG A 711 50.95 -7.10 48.91
CA ARG A 711 50.67 -5.81 48.27
C ARG A 711 51.19 -5.74 46.83
N ASP A 712 52.34 -6.31 46.52
CA ASP A 712 52.86 -6.37 45.13
C ASP A 712 51.99 -7.25 44.24
N ARG A 713 51.45 -8.36 44.77
CA ARG A 713 50.45 -9.20 44.09
C ARG A 713 49.15 -8.45 43.85
N GLU A 714 48.65 -7.73 44.86
CA GLU A 714 47.45 -6.88 44.77
C GLU A 714 47.63 -5.76 43.73
N ILE A 715 48.73 -5.01 43.78
CA ILE A 715 49.09 -3.98 42.79
C ILE A 715 49.19 -4.59 41.39
N SER A 716 49.80 -5.77 41.25
CA SER A 716 49.89 -6.47 39.96
C SER A 716 48.52 -6.92 39.44
N SER A 717 47.61 -7.33 40.32
CA SER A 717 46.22 -7.66 39.97
C SER A 717 45.45 -6.42 39.54
N LEU A 718 45.52 -5.34 40.32
CA LEU A 718 44.86 -4.06 40.02
C LEU A 718 45.37 -3.45 38.71
N ARG A 719 46.68 -3.54 38.42
CA ARG A 719 47.24 -3.13 37.12
C ARG A 719 46.66 -3.93 35.97
N ARG A 720 46.57 -5.27 36.07
CA ARG A 720 45.94 -6.11 35.03
C ARG A 720 44.45 -5.80 34.84
N GLN A 721 43.72 -5.53 35.92
CA GLN A 721 42.32 -5.11 35.86
C GLN A 721 42.18 -3.73 35.19
N LEU A 722 43.09 -2.79 35.49
CA LEU A 722 43.15 -1.49 34.85
C LEU A 722 43.47 -1.62 33.35
N ASP A 723 44.43 -2.45 32.97
CA ASP A 723 44.79 -2.71 31.56
C ASP A 723 43.63 -3.39 30.79
N ALA A 724 42.89 -4.28 31.44
CA ALA A 724 41.68 -4.90 30.87
C ALA A 724 40.58 -3.84 30.65
N ALA A 725 40.28 -3.03 31.66
CA ALA A 725 39.30 -1.95 31.57
C ALA A 725 39.64 -0.90 30.50
N HIS A 726 40.93 -0.58 30.30
CA HIS A 726 41.35 0.28 29.19
C HIS A 726 41.11 -0.37 27.82
N LYS A 727 41.38 -1.67 27.66
CA LYS A 727 41.09 -2.39 26.41
C LYS A 727 39.59 -2.47 26.13
N GLU A 728 38.78 -2.70 27.15
CA GLU A 728 37.31 -2.67 27.04
C GLU A 728 36.80 -1.28 26.66
N LEU A 729 37.34 -0.21 27.28
CA LEU A 729 37.00 1.18 26.93
C LEU A 729 37.37 1.53 25.48
N ASP A 730 38.56 1.11 25.04
CA ASP A 730 39.02 1.24 23.65
C ASP A 730 38.09 0.52 22.67
N GLU A 731 37.67 -0.71 22.99
CA GLU A 731 36.80 -1.52 22.13
C GLU A 731 35.38 -0.94 22.07
N VAL A 732 34.85 -0.46 23.21
CA VAL A 732 33.60 0.32 23.27
C VAL A 732 33.73 1.62 22.46
N GLY A 733 34.90 2.28 22.49
CA GLY A 733 35.21 3.44 21.66
C GLY A 733 35.15 3.14 20.17
N ARG A 734 35.79 2.04 19.73
CA ARG A 734 35.73 1.55 18.34
C ARG A 734 34.29 1.21 17.93
N SER A 735 33.57 0.46 18.76
CA SER A 735 32.17 0.09 18.52
C SER A 735 31.29 1.32 18.37
N LYS A 736 31.43 2.31 19.26
CA LYS A 736 30.70 3.58 19.20
C LYS A 736 30.98 4.34 17.90
N GLU A 737 32.25 4.40 17.45
CA GLU A 737 32.59 5.09 16.21
C GLU A 737 32.07 4.33 14.96
N MET A 738 32.06 3.00 14.98
CA MET A 738 31.44 2.20 13.93
C MET A 738 29.93 2.45 13.86
N SER A 739 29.21 2.41 14.99
CA SER A 739 27.79 2.74 15.06
C SER A 739 27.50 4.20 14.66
N PHE A 740 28.39 5.15 14.94
CA PHE A 740 28.24 6.54 14.49
C PHE A 740 28.40 6.68 12.97
N LYS A 741 29.35 5.95 12.36
CA LYS A 741 29.52 5.90 10.91
C LYS A 741 28.34 5.24 10.21
N GLU A 742 27.78 4.19 10.80
CA GLU A 742 26.57 3.52 10.32
C GLU A 742 25.32 4.42 10.44
N ASN A 743 25.10 5.05 11.59
CA ASN A 743 24.01 6.01 11.78
C ASN A 743 24.10 7.17 10.78
N ARG A 744 25.30 7.69 10.52
CA ARG A 744 25.51 8.71 9.48
C ARG A 744 25.18 8.20 8.07
N ARG A 745 25.55 6.97 7.72
CA ARG A 745 25.14 6.36 6.43
C ARG A 745 23.63 6.24 6.33
N LEU A 746 22.96 5.71 7.36
CA LEU A 746 21.50 5.60 7.41
C LEU A 746 20.82 6.98 7.31
N GLN A 747 21.43 8.03 7.86
CA GLN A 747 20.96 9.41 7.72
C GLN A 747 21.15 9.96 6.30
N ASP A 748 22.28 9.68 5.65
CA ASP A 748 22.55 10.05 4.24
C ASP A 748 21.65 9.27 3.26
N ASP A 749 21.39 7.98 3.53
CA ASP A 749 20.45 7.12 2.80
C ASP A 749 19.02 7.61 2.97
N LEU A 750 18.58 7.93 4.20
CA LEU A 750 17.26 8.51 4.47
C LEU A 750 17.08 9.87 3.77
N ALA A 751 18.12 10.72 3.76
CA ALA A 751 18.11 11.99 3.03
C ALA A 751 18.11 11.81 1.50
N THR A 752 18.56 10.65 1.00
CA THR A 752 18.50 10.30 -0.42
C THR A 752 17.12 9.76 -0.78
N MET A 753 16.60 8.79 -0.03
CA MET A 753 15.21 8.31 -0.14
C MET A 753 14.18 9.43 0.00
N ALA A 754 14.42 10.44 0.84
CA ALA A 754 13.54 11.61 0.96
C ALA A 754 13.52 12.47 -0.32
N ARG A 755 14.69 12.67 -0.95
CA ARG A 755 14.80 13.39 -2.24
C ARG A 755 14.20 12.59 -3.39
N GLU A 756 14.41 11.28 -3.42
CA GLU A 756 13.83 10.39 -4.42
C GLU A 756 12.30 10.33 -4.29
N ASN A 757 11.75 10.24 -3.07
CA ASN A 757 10.31 10.34 -2.86
C ASN A 757 9.74 11.71 -3.29
N GLN A 758 10.46 12.81 -3.06
CA GLN A 758 10.06 14.13 -3.57
C GLN A 758 10.08 14.18 -5.11
N GLN A 759 11.12 13.64 -5.73
CA GLN A 759 11.23 13.55 -7.19
C GLN A 759 10.12 12.69 -7.81
N ILE A 760 9.86 11.49 -7.26
CA ILE A 760 8.77 10.60 -7.68
C ILE A 760 7.40 11.28 -7.48
N SER A 761 7.24 12.09 -6.42
CA SER A 761 6.00 12.85 -6.20
C SER A 761 5.80 13.92 -7.29
N LEU A 762 6.86 14.62 -7.69
CA LEU A 762 6.83 15.60 -8.79
C LEU A 762 6.58 14.93 -10.16
N GLU A 763 7.19 13.78 -10.41
CA GLU A 763 6.97 12.99 -11.63
C GLU A 763 5.54 12.43 -11.69
N LEU A 764 4.98 12.01 -10.55
CA LEU A 764 3.59 11.60 -10.44
C LEU A 764 2.64 12.79 -10.68
N GLU A 765 2.92 13.97 -10.12
CA GLU A 765 2.12 15.18 -10.34
C GLU A 765 2.16 15.62 -11.82
N ALA A 766 3.33 15.57 -12.47
CA ALA A 766 3.47 15.81 -13.90
C ALA A 766 2.67 14.79 -14.73
N ALA A 767 2.76 13.49 -14.43
CA ALA A 767 1.98 12.46 -15.11
C ALA A 767 0.46 12.60 -14.88
N VAL A 768 0.03 13.12 -13.73
CA VAL A 768 -1.38 13.48 -13.47
C VAL A 768 -1.80 14.68 -14.33
N GLN A 769 -0.97 15.72 -14.44
CA GLN A 769 -1.24 16.87 -15.31
C GLN A 769 -1.31 16.46 -16.79
N GLU A 770 -0.37 15.66 -17.30
CA GLU A 770 -0.43 15.12 -18.67
C GLU A 770 -1.71 14.30 -18.91
N LYS A 771 -2.12 13.47 -17.94
CA LYS A 771 -3.37 12.72 -18.00
C LYS A 771 -4.60 13.64 -18.05
N GLU A 772 -4.59 14.76 -17.35
CA GLU A 772 -5.68 15.75 -17.39
C GLU A 772 -5.69 16.55 -18.70
N GLU A 773 -4.53 16.92 -19.25
CA GLU A 773 -4.42 17.48 -20.60
C GLU A 773 -4.96 16.50 -21.65
N MET A 774 -4.58 15.23 -21.57
CA MET A 774 -5.05 14.21 -22.51
C MET A 774 -6.56 13.96 -22.39
N LYS A 775 -7.13 13.99 -21.17
CA LYS A 775 -8.59 14.00 -20.97
C LYS A 775 -9.25 15.22 -21.63
N SER A 776 -8.68 16.42 -21.47
CA SER A 776 -9.18 17.64 -22.09
C SER A 776 -9.15 17.56 -23.62
N ARG A 777 -8.04 17.07 -24.20
CA ARG A 777 -7.92 16.81 -25.65
C ARG A 777 -8.95 15.79 -26.14
N VAL A 778 -9.15 14.69 -25.42
CA VAL A 778 -10.20 13.69 -25.74
C VAL A 778 -11.60 14.30 -25.66
N HIS A 779 -11.89 15.13 -24.67
CA HIS A 779 -13.19 15.81 -24.57
C HIS A 779 -13.42 16.76 -25.76
N ASN A 780 -12.40 17.51 -26.19
CA ASN A 780 -12.46 18.36 -27.38
C ASN A 780 -12.66 17.56 -28.68
N TYR A 781 -12.09 16.35 -28.79
CA TYR A 781 -12.38 15.47 -29.92
C TYR A 781 -13.81 14.92 -29.88
N ILE A 782 -14.34 14.58 -28.70
CA ILE A 782 -15.73 14.14 -28.55
C ILE A 782 -16.70 15.27 -28.97
N THR A 783 -16.47 16.52 -28.54
CA THR A 783 -17.35 17.64 -28.91
C THR A 783 -17.28 17.95 -30.41
N GLU A 784 -16.10 17.87 -31.03
CA GLU A 784 -15.97 17.98 -32.50
C GLU A 784 -16.68 16.84 -33.23
N VAL A 785 -16.55 15.58 -32.77
CA VAL A 785 -17.28 14.44 -33.37
C VAL A 785 -18.79 14.67 -33.28
N SER A 786 -19.33 15.04 -32.12
CA SER A 786 -20.77 15.33 -31.98
C SER A 786 -21.23 16.53 -32.82
N ARG A 787 -20.35 17.51 -33.07
CA ARG A 787 -20.61 18.61 -34.02
C ARG A 787 -20.70 18.10 -35.47
N TRP A 788 -19.82 17.18 -35.87
CA TRP A 788 -19.86 16.54 -37.18
C TRP A 788 -21.04 15.59 -37.35
N GLU A 789 -21.38 14.79 -36.34
CA GLU A 789 -22.58 13.93 -36.32
C GLU A 789 -23.86 14.76 -36.51
N SER A 790 -23.98 15.88 -35.78
CA SER A 790 -25.11 16.81 -35.91
C SER A 790 -25.20 17.43 -37.32
N LEU A 791 -24.05 17.78 -37.92
CA LEU A 791 -23.99 18.31 -39.28
C LEU A 791 -24.33 17.24 -40.34
N MET A 792 -23.86 16.01 -40.14
CA MET A 792 -24.17 14.87 -41.01
C MET A 792 -25.67 14.55 -40.96
N ALA A 793 -26.28 14.48 -39.78
CA ALA A 793 -27.71 14.28 -39.63
C ALA A 793 -28.54 15.39 -40.29
N ALA A 794 -28.08 16.65 -40.20
CA ALA A 794 -28.71 17.77 -40.91
C ALA A 794 -28.61 17.61 -42.44
N LYS A 795 -27.46 17.16 -42.96
CA LYS A 795 -27.26 16.92 -44.41
C LYS A 795 -27.98 15.68 -44.93
N GLU A 796 -28.10 14.64 -44.13
CA GLU A 796 -28.91 13.46 -44.45
C GLU A 796 -30.39 13.83 -44.51
N LYS A 797 -30.87 14.68 -43.58
CA LYS A 797 -32.22 15.25 -43.64
C LYS A 797 -32.43 16.13 -44.87
N GLU A 798 -31.50 17.03 -45.20
CA GLU A 798 -31.58 17.84 -46.44
C GLU A 798 -31.64 16.95 -47.69
N ASN A 799 -30.86 15.86 -47.73
CA ASN A 799 -30.90 14.90 -48.83
C ASN A 799 -32.23 14.14 -48.91
N GLN A 800 -32.81 13.76 -47.76
CA GLN A 800 -34.15 13.14 -47.74
C GLN A 800 -35.23 14.12 -48.21
N ASP A 801 -35.23 15.36 -47.70
CA ASP A 801 -36.14 16.42 -48.13
C ASP A 801 -36.02 16.70 -49.64
N LEU A 802 -34.81 16.56 -50.22
CA LEU A 802 -34.58 16.66 -51.67
C LEU A 802 -35.10 15.43 -52.43
N LEU A 803 -34.87 14.22 -51.91
CA LEU A 803 -35.36 12.98 -52.51
C LEU A 803 -36.90 12.97 -52.58
N ASP A 804 -37.57 13.37 -51.50
CA ASP A 804 -39.02 13.47 -51.41
C ASP A 804 -39.57 14.51 -52.40
N ARG A 805 -38.84 15.62 -52.62
CA ARG A 805 -39.17 16.59 -53.68
C ARG A 805 -38.97 16.03 -55.08
N PHE A 806 -37.91 15.26 -55.32
CA PHE A 806 -37.70 14.58 -56.61
C PHE A 806 -38.81 13.55 -56.88
N GLN A 807 -39.20 12.76 -55.89
CA GLN A 807 -40.34 11.84 -56.00
C GLN A 807 -41.65 12.59 -56.28
N MET A 808 -41.95 13.67 -55.55
CA MET A 808 -43.14 14.49 -55.84
C MET A 808 -43.12 15.10 -57.24
N LEU A 809 -41.97 15.53 -57.76
CA LEU A 809 -41.84 16.04 -59.12
C LEU A 809 -41.95 14.93 -60.17
N HIS A 810 -41.42 13.74 -59.89
CA HIS A 810 -41.50 12.57 -60.76
C HIS A 810 -42.95 12.10 -60.89
N ASN A 811 -43.66 11.89 -59.77
CA ASN A 811 -45.08 11.50 -59.77
C ASN A 811 -45.94 12.54 -60.52
N ARG A 812 -45.64 13.84 -60.37
CA ARG A 812 -46.32 14.89 -61.15
C ARG A 812 -46.00 14.83 -62.64
N ALA A 813 -44.78 14.44 -63.02
CA ALA A 813 -44.42 14.25 -64.42
C ALA A 813 -45.16 13.04 -65.01
N GLU A 814 -45.25 11.93 -64.28
CA GLU A 814 -46.07 10.76 -64.64
C GLU A 814 -47.56 11.12 -64.77
N ASP A 815 -48.12 11.89 -63.83
CA ASP A 815 -49.51 12.41 -63.92
C ASP A 815 -49.74 13.23 -65.20
N TRP A 816 -48.73 13.98 -65.67
CA TRP A 816 -48.82 14.75 -66.91
C TRP A 816 -48.61 13.88 -68.16
N GLU A 817 -47.74 12.87 -68.10
CA GLU A 817 -47.53 11.89 -69.16
C GLU A 817 -48.78 11.03 -69.40
N VAL A 818 -49.43 10.56 -68.32
CA VAL A 818 -50.73 9.87 -68.39
C VAL A 818 -51.81 10.76 -69.00
N LYS A 819 -51.88 12.05 -68.61
CA LYS A 819 -52.82 13.01 -69.22
C LYS A 819 -52.51 13.28 -70.70
N ALA A 820 -51.24 13.33 -71.08
CA ALA A 820 -50.83 13.48 -72.47
C ALA A 820 -51.26 12.26 -73.30
N HIS A 821 -50.98 11.05 -72.84
CA HIS A 821 -51.43 9.82 -73.50
C HIS A 821 -52.95 9.67 -73.54
N GLN A 822 -53.68 10.10 -72.50
CA GLN A 822 -55.14 10.17 -72.53
C GLN A 822 -55.62 11.13 -73.64
N ALA A 823 -55.05 12.33 -73.72
CA ALA A 823 -55.39 13.30 -74.76
C ALA A 823 -54.99 12.83 -76.18
N GLU A 824 -53.89 12.08 -76.34
CA GLU A 824 -53.51 11.42 -77.60
C GLU A 824 -54.50 10.31 -77.99
N GLY A 825 -55.02 9.56 -77.01
CA GLY A 825 -56.07 8.56 -77.18
C GLY A 825 -57.40 9.19 -77.62
N GLU A 826 -57.84 10.23 -76.91
CA GLU A 826 -59.03 11.03 -77.26
C GLU A 826 -58.88 11.67 -78.65
N SER A 827 -57.74 12.28 -78.95
CA SER A 827 -57.42 12.84 -80.27
C SER A 827 -57.43 11.78 -81.37
N SER A 828 -56.94 10.57 -81.09
CA SER A 828 -56.99 9.44 -82.02
C SER A 828 -58.41 8.91 -82.23
N SER A 829 -59.27 8.91 -81.20
CA SER A 829 -60.70 8.58 -81.35
C SER A 829 -61.40 9.59 -82.24
N VAL A 830 -61.27 10.89 -81.94
CA VAL A 830 -61.86 11.97 -82.74
C VAL A 830 -61.34 11.95 -84.18
N ARG A 831 -60.06 11.62 -84.40
CA ARG A 831 -59.49 11.44 -85.74
C ARG A 831 -60.10 10.25 -86.49
N LEU A 832 -60.41 9.14 -85.81
CA LEU A 832 -61.09 7.99 -86.42
C LEU A 832 -62.56 8.32 -86.74
N GLU A 833 -63.26 9.02 -85.85
CA GLU A 833 -64.62 9.52 -86.08
C GLU A 833 -64.67 10.48 -87.29
N LEU A 834 -63.73 11.43 -87.37
CA LEU A 834 -63.60 12.34 -88.52
C LEU A 834 -63.29 11.61 -89.84
N LEU A 835 -62.50 10.52 -89.79
CA LEU A 835 -62.25 9.67 -90.96
C LEU A 835 -63.52 8.91 -91.38
N SER A 836 -64.31 8.37 -90.43
CA SER A 836 -65.61 7.75 -90.72
C SER A 836 -66.55 8.74 -91.41
N ILE A 837 -66.71 9.92 -90.81
CA ILE A 837 -67.55 11.00 -91.35
C ILE A 837 -67.05 11.46 -92.73
N ASP A 838 -65.74 11.53 -92.97
CA ASP A 838 -65.22 11.84 -94.31
C ASP A 838 -65.49 10.72 -95.34
N THR A 839 -65.44 9.45 -94.94
CA THR A 839 -65.84 8.34 -95.82
C THR A 839 -67.33 8.37 -96.15
N GLU A 840 -68.20 8.59 -95.15
CA GLU A 840 -69.64 8.80 -95.35
C GLU A 840 -69.91 10.01 -96.25
N ARG A 841 -69.23 11.14 -96.01
CA ARG A 841 -69.31 12.35 -96.85
C ARG A 841 -68.77 12.13 -98.27
N ARG A 842 -67.85 11.20 -98.49
CA ARG A 842 -67.38 10.81 -99.83
C ARG A 842 -68.46 9.99 -100.54
N HIS A 843 -69.02 8.98 -99.88
CA HIS A 843 -70.12 8.20 -100.45
C HIS A 843 -71.39 9.02 -100.73
N LEU A 844 -71.72 9.99 -99.87
CA LEU A 844 -72.81 10.94 -100.13
C LEU A 844 -72.51 11.83 -101.33
N ARG A 845 -71.26 12.30 -101.51
CA ARG A 845 -70.84 13.05 -102.72
C ARG A 845 -70.92 12.18 -103.97
N GLU A 846 -70.39 10.96 -103.94
CA GLU A 846 -70.49 9.99 -105.04
C GLU A 846 -71.96 9.72 -105.41
N ARG A 847 -72.86 9.61 -104.41
CA ARG A 847 -74.30 9.45 -104.65
C ARG A 847 -74.95 10.70 -105.26
N VAL A 848 -74.55 11.90 -104.84
CA VAL A 848 -75.01 13.15 -105.46
C VAL A 848 -74.51 13.26 -106.89
N GLU A 849 -73.23 13.00 -107.18
CA GLU A 849 -72.68 13.01 -108.54
C GLU A 849 -73.36 11.99 -109.47
N LEU A 850 -73.79 10.82 -108.94
CA LEU A 850 -74.59 9.86 -109.69
C LEU A 850 -76.01 10.41 -109.98
N LEU A 851 -76.68 10.99 -109.00
CA LEU A 851 -78.00 11.62 -109.18
C LEU A 851 -77.93 12.82 -110.14
N GLU A 852 -76.87 13.62 -110.10
CA GLU A 852 -76.61 14.72 -111.04
C GLU A 852 -76.42 14.20 -112.48
N LYS A 853 -75.73 13.07 -112.65
CA LYS A 853 -75.64 12.39 -113.97
C LYS A 853 -76.97 11.85 -114.44
N GLU A 854 -77.74 11.18 -113.58
CA GLU A 854 -79.11 10.72 -113.88
C GLU A 854 -80.00 11.91 -114.31
N ILE A 855 -79.94 13.03 -113.59
CA ILE A 855 -80.65 14.27 -113.95
C ILE A 855 -80.17 14.84 -115.29
N GLN A 856 -78.86 14.87 -115.55
CA GLN A 856 -78.32 15.36 -116.82
C GLN A 856 -78.71 14.47 -118.00
N GLU A 857 -78.74 13.15 -117.83
CA GLU A 857 -79.25 12.20 -118.81
C GLU A 857 -80.75 12.41 -119.09
N HIS A 858 -81.55 12.63 -118.03
CA HIS A 858 -82.96 13.02 -118.17
C HIS A 858 -83.13 14.37 -118.87
N MET A 859 -82.31 15.38 -118.58
CA MET A 859 -82.31 16.67 -119.29
C MET A 859 -81.95 16.53 -120.77
N ASN A 860 -80.96 15.69 -121.09
CA ASN A 860 -80.57 15.41 -122.47
C ASN A 860 -81.69 14.68 -123.23
N ALA A 861 -82.35 13.72 -122.59
CA ALA A 861 -83.54 13.06 -123.13
C ALA A 861 -84.70 14.06 -123.33
N HIS A 862 -84.92 14.98 -122.39
CA HIS A 862 -85.91 16.05 -122.51
C HIS A 862 -85.63 16.95 -123.72
N HIS A 863 -84.39 17.43 -123.90
CA HIS A 863 -83.99 18.22 -125.06
C HIS A 863 -84.17 17.45 -126.39
N ALA A 864 -83.93 16.13 -126.39
CA ALA A 864 -84.18 15.28 -127.55
C ALA A 864 -85.68 15.18 -127.86
N TYR A 865 -86.54 15.01 -126.84
CA TYR A 865 -87.99 15.02 -127.00
C TYR A 865 -88.51 16.40 -127.43
N GLU A 866 -88.02 17.51 -126.86
CA GLU A 866 -88.37 18.87 -127.30
C GLU A 866 -87.94 19.15 -128.74
N SER A 867 -86.80 18.62 -129.17
CA SER A 867 -86.34 18.70 -130.57
C SER A 867 -87.23 17.88 -131.50
N GLN A 868 -87.67 16.69 -131.08
CA GLN A 868 -88.64 15.88 -131.82
C GLN A 868 -90.01 16.57 -131.90
N ILE A 869 -90.53 17.10 -130.79
CA ILE A 869 -91.76 17.89 -130.75
C ILE A 869 -91.65 19.12 -131.65
N SER A 870 -90.53 19.83 -131.62
CA SER A 870 -90.27 20.99 -132.50
C SER A 870 -90.19 20.61 -133.98
N SER A 871 -89.67 19.41 -134.29
CA SER A 871 -89.64 18.85 -135.65
C SER A 871 -91.04 18.47 -136.12
N MET A 872 -91.82 17.79 -135.27
CA MET A 872 -93.21 17.43 -135.55
C MET A 872 -94.10 18.67 -135.69
N ALA A 873 -93.94 19.68 -134.85
CA ALA A 873 -94.66 20.96 -134.96
C ALA A 873 -94.35 21.68 -136.29
N LYS A 874 -93.08 21.68 -136.73
CA LYS A 874 -92.71 22.21 -138.07
C LYS A 874 -93.30 21.37 -139.21
N ALA A 875 -93.38 20.05 -139.07
CA ALA A 875 -94.01 19.18 -140.06
C ALA A 875 -95.53 19.41 -140.13
N ILE A 876 -96.20 19.54 -138.97
CA ILE A 876 -97.62 19.89 -138.86
C ILE A 876 -97.88 21.26 -139.49
N SER A 877 -97.11 22.29 -139.14
CA SER A 877 -97.25 23.64 -139.73
C SER A 877 -97.15 23.64 -141.26
N ARG A 878 -96.27 22.80 -141.85
CA ARG A 878 -96.18 22.65 -143.31
C ARG A 878 -97.39 21.93 -143.91
N LEU A 879 -97.92 20.93 -143.21
CA LEU A 879 -99.16 20.24 -143.63
C LEU A 879 -100.38 21.14 -143.49
N GLU A 880 -100.41 22.05 -142.51
CA GLU A 880 -101.44 23.09 -142.34
C GLU A 880 -101.31 24.22 -143.39
N GLU A 881 -100.10 24.54 -143.84
CA GLU A 881 -99.86 25.44 -144.97
C GLU A 881 -100.29 24.81 -146.30
N GLU A 882 -99.92 23.55 -146.56
CA GLU A 882 -100.37 22.81 -147.73
C GLU A 882 -101.89 22.64 -147.74
N LEU A 883 -102.50 22.28 -146.59
CA LEU A 883 -103.95 22.18 -146.48
C LEU A 883 -104.64 23.51 -146.78
N ARG A 884 -104.12 24.64 -146.26
CA ARG A 884 -104.64 25.97 -146.60
C ARG A 884 -104.48 26.30 -148.09
N HIS A 885 -103.36 25.94 -148.70
CA HIS A 885 -103.17 26.13 -150.13
C HIS A 885 -104.20 25.34 -150.96
N GLN A 886 -104.45 24.08 -150.60
CA GLN A 886 -105.49 23.24 -151.21
C GLN A 886 -106.92 23.78 -150.95
N GLU A 887 -107.18 24.41 -149.80
CA GLU A 887 -108.44 25.08 -149.51
C GLU A 887 -108.64 26.36 -150.34
N ASP A 888 -107.59 27.16 -150.53
CA ASP A 888 -107.60 28.35 -151.39
C ASP A 888 -107.78 27.99 -152.87
N GLU A 889 -107.08 26.96 -153.37
CA GLU A 889 -107.27 26.45 -154.74
C GLU A 889 -108.70 25.94 -154.95
N LYS A 890 -109.24 25.19 -153.98
CA LYS A 890 -110.64 24.73 -153.99
C LYS A 890 -111.62 25.91 -153.98
N ALA A 891 -111.34 26.97 -153.24
CA ALA A 891 -112.17 28.18 -153.22
C ALA A 891 -112.13 28.92 -154.58
N ALA A 892 -110.96 29.00 -155.22
CA ALA A 892 -110.82 29.54 -156.58
C ALA A 892 -111.65 28.75 -157.60
N VAL A 893 -111.52 27.41 -157.61
CA VAL A 893 -112.31 26.54 -158.52
C VAL A 893 -113.82 26.64 -158.26
N LEU A 894 -114.26 26.83 -157.01
CA LEU A 894 -115.67 27.06 -156.68
C LEU A 894 -116.17 28.43 -157.20
N ASN A 895 -115.33 29.46 -157.14
CA ASN A 895 -115.64 30.76 -157.74
C ASN A 895 -115.76 30.66 -159.27
N ASP A 896 -114.82 29.97 -159.93
CA ASP A 896 -114.89 29.73 -161.38
C ASP A 896 -116.16 28.97 -161.77
N LEU A 897 -116.51 27.91 -161.03
CA LEU A 897 -117.76 27.15 -161.20
C LEU A 897 -119.01 28.04 -161.02
N SER A 898 -118.97 29.00 -160.09
CA SER A 898 -120.06 29.96 -159.88
C SER A 898 -120.21 30.94 -161.05
N SER A 899 -119.10 31.42 -161.60
CA SER A 899 -119.08 32.31 -162.77
C SER A 899 -119.58 31.60 -164.04
N LEU A 900 -119.23 30.32 -164.22
CA LEU A 900 -119.75 29.45 -165.27
C LEU A 900 -121.26 29.23 -165.14
N ARG A 901 -121.78 29.04 -163.92
CA ARG A 901 -123.23 28.94 -163.67
C ARG A 901 -123.97 30.23 -164.02
N GLU A 902 -123.44 31.40 -163.66
CA GLU A 902 -124.02 32.67 -164.11
C GLU A 902 -124.01 32.82 -165.63
N LEU A 903 -122.92 32.41 -166.30
CA LEU A 903 -122.82 32.46 -167.75
C LEU A 903 -123.87 31.55 -168.42
N CYS A 904 -124.09 30.34 -167.90
CA CYS A 904 -125.16 29.45 -168.37
C CYS A 904 -126.55 30.09 -168.21
N ILE A 905 -126.85 30.72 -167.07
CA ILE A 905 -128.14 31.41 -166.86
C ILE A 905 -128.32 32.57 -167.86
N LYS A 906 -127.27 33.34 -168.15
CA LYS A 906 -127.29 34.41 -169.17
C LYS A 906 -127.47 33.86 -170.59
N LEU A 907 -126.90 32.69 -170.90
CA LEU A 907 -127.07 32.03 -172.19
C LEU A 907 -128.46 31.43 -172.38
N ASP A 908 -129.02 30.74 -171.38
CA ASP A 908 -130.38 30.18 -171.47
C ASP A 908 -131.45 31.27 -171.55
N SER A 909 -131.33 32.35 -170.76
CA SER A 909 -132.25 33.50 -170.89
C SER A 909 -132.13 34.21 -172.25
N GLY A 910 -130.92 34.34 -172.82
CA GLY A 910 -130.72 34.85 -174.18
C GLY A 910 -131.32 33.94 -175.26
N LYS A 911 -131.20 32.62 -175.09
CA LYS A 911 -131.81 31.59 -175.95
C LYS A 911 -133.33 31.65 -175.92
N ASP A 912 -133.94 31.81 -174.74
CA ASP A 912 -135.41 31.90 -174.62
C ASP A 912 -135.96 33.16 -175.31
N ILE A 913 -135.27 34.31 -175.18
CA ILE A 913 -135.60 35.55 -175.89
C ILE A 913 -135.49 35.38 -177.41
N MET A 914 -134.41 34.77 -177.90
CA MET A 914 -134.24 34.45 -179.33
C MET A 914 -135.33 33.49 -179.84
N THR A 915 -135.75 32.52 -179.02
CA THR A 915 -136.80 31.56 -179.36
C THR A 915 -138.19 32.23 -179.46
N GLN A 916 -138.49 33.19 -178.58
CA GLN A 916 -139.71 34.02 -178.70
C GLN A 916 -139.69 34.90 -179.96
N GLN A 917 -138.57 35.55 -180.27
CA GLN A 917 -138.44 36.37 -181.49
C GLN A 917 -138.58 35.52 -182.77
N LEU A 918 -137.99 34.32 -182.79
CA LEU A 918 -138.11 33.38 -183.91
C LEU A 918 -139.57 32.95 -184.12
N ASN A 919 -140.32 32.64 -183.06
CA ASN A 919 -141.73 32.27 -183.16
C ASN A 919 -142.63 33.43 -183.63
N SER A 920 -142.34 34.66 -183.19
CA SER A 920 -142.98 35.87 -183.73
C SER A 920 -142.73 36.02 -185.24
N LYS A 921 -141.48 35.81 -185.69
CA LYS A 921 -141.14 35.91 -187.11
C LYS A 921 -141.71 34.76 -187.95
N ASN A 922 -141.82 33.55 -187.40
CA ASN A 922 -142.51 32.44 -188.08
C ASN A 922 -144.01 32.74 -188.30
N LEU A 923 -144.70 33.31 -187.30
CA LEU A 923 -146.11 33.73 -187.45
C LEU A 923 -146.34 34.84 -188.47
N GLU A 924 -145.36 35.74 -188.66
CA GLU A 924 -145.37 36.71 -189.76
C GLU A 924 -145.06 36.02 -191.10
N PHE A 925 -144.11 35.08 -191.12
CA PHE A 925 -143.68 34.35 -192.31
C PHE A 925 -144.79 33.46 -192.87
N GLU A 926 -145.53 32.73 -192.03
CA GLU A 926 -146.71 31.96 -192.42
C GLU A 926 -147.79 32.85 -193.05
N ARG A 927 -148.01 34.04 -192.48
CA ARG A 927 -148.98 35.02 -192.99
C ARG A 927 -148.61 35.53 -194.39
N VAL A 928 -147.33 35.90 -194.59
CA VAL A 928 -146.80 36.29 -195.90
C VAL A 928 -146.77 35.12 -196.88
N THR A 929 -146.51 33.90 -196.42
CA THR A 929 -146.49 32.69 -197.27
C THR A 929 -147.89 32.41 -197.83
N MET A 930 -148.94 32.58 -197.02
CA MET A 930 -150.33 32.41 -197.44
C MET A 930 -150.79 33.48 -198.44
N GLU A 931 -150.36 34.74 -198.28
CA GLU A 931 -150.56 35.79 -199.29
C GLU A 931 -149.82 35.47 -200.60
N LEU A 932 -148.59 34.93 -200.50
CA LEU A 932 -147.77 34.53 -201.64
C LEU A 932 -148.31 33.29 -202.36
N GLU A 933 -148.98 32.37 -201.66
CA GLU A 933 -149.73 31.25 -202.26
C GLU A 933 -150.97 31.73 -203.02
N ASN A 934 -151.73 32.70 -202.48
CA ASN A 934 -152.83 33.33 -203.21
C ASN A 934 -152.35 33.98 -204.51
N ILE A 935 -151.28 34.79 -204.46
CA ILE A 935 -150.67 35.42 -205.66
C ILE A 935 -150.09 34.37 -206.62
N LYS A 936 -149.50 33.28 -206.12
CA LYS A 936 -149.07 32.14 -206.95
C LYS A 936 -150.25 31.48 -207.66
N SER A 937 -151.42 31.35 -207.04
CA SER A 937 -152.59 30.74 -207.66
C SER A 937 -153.13 31.57 -208.83
N GLU A 938 -153.15 32.91 -208.71
CA GLU A 938 -153.45 33.81 -209.83
C GLU A 938 -152.38 33.72 -210.93
N SER A 939 -151.09 33.66 -210.54
CA SER A 939 -149.97 33.51 -211.49
C SER A 939 -150.00 32.17 -212.25
N GLU A 940 -150.40 31.07 -211.60
CA GLU A 940 -150.64 29.76 -212.22
C GLU A 940 -151.79 29.82 -213.25
N LEU A 941 -152.88 30.52 -212.94
CA LEU A 941 -154.02 30.67 -213.83
C LEU A 941 -153.62 31.42 -215.11
N LEU A 942 -152.91 32.54 -214.97
CA LEU A 942 -152.37 33.32 -216.08
C LEU A 942 -151.29 32.57 -216.87
N LYS A 943 -150.44 31.77 -216.20
CA LYS A 943 -149.48 30.89 -216.87
C LYS A 943 -150.15 29.79 -217.68
N LYS A 944 -151.29 29.24 -217.24
CA LYS A 944 -152.04 28.24 -218.03
C LYS A 944 -152.59 28.84 -219.32
N GLN A 945 -153.11 30.07 -219.30
CA GLN A 945 -153.49 30.80 -220.51
C GLN A 945 -152.29 31.09 -221.44
N LEU A 946 -151.15 31.52 -220.88
CA LEU A 946 -149.93 31.78 -221.66
C LEU A 946 -149.33 30.50 -222.26
N LEU A 947 -149.48 29.35 -221.59
CA LEU A 947 -148.98 28.06 -222.06
C LEU A 947 -149.87 27.48 -223.18
N SER A 948 -151.19 27.70 -223.17
CA SER A 948 -152.04 27.35 -224.32
C SER A 948 -151.70 28.16 -225.57
N GLU A 949 -151.50 29.47 -225.43
CA GLU A 949 -151.04 30.36 -226.52
C GLU A 949 -149.65 29.95 -227.05
N ARG A 950 -148.72 29.55 -226.17
CA ARG A 950 -147.41 29.04 -226.61
C ARG A 950 -147.49 27.68 -227.28
N HIS A 951 -148.45 26.81 -226.93
CA HIS A 951 -148.57 25.48 -227.55
C HIS A 951 -149.09 25.55 -228.99
N THR A 952 -150.04 26.45 -229.28
CA THR A 952 -150.53 26.68 -230.64
C THR A 952 -149.46 27.28 -231.54
N ILE A 953 -148.67 28.23 -231.04
CA ILE A 953 -147.49 28.77 -231.75
C ILE A 953 -146.48 27.66 -232.05
N LYS A 954 -146.15 26.81 -231.07
CA LYS A 954 -145.20 25.69 -231.27
C LYS A 954 -145.66 24.67 -232.31
N ASN A 955 -146.97 24.44 -232.43
CA ASN A 955 -147.54 23.57 -233.46
C ASN A 955 -147.36 24.16 -234.87
N LEU A 956 -147.48 25.48 -235.03
CA LEU A 956 -147.24 26.18 -236.30
C LEU A 956 -145.74 26.18 -236.67
N GLU A 957 -144.85 26.36 -235.69
CA GLU A 957 -143.39 26.30 -235.89
C GLU A 957 -142.92 24.88 -236.30
N SER A 958 -143.47 23.83 -235.68
CA SER A 958 -143.12 22.43 -235.98
C SER A 958 -143.52 22.01 -237.41
N LEU A 959 -144.71 22.41 -237.86
CA LEU A 959 -145.16 22.20 -239.24
C LEU A 959 -144.29 22.95 -240.27
N LEU A 960 -143.78 24.13 -239.92
CA LEU A 960 -142.86 24.91 -240.76
C LEU A 960 -141.38 24.46 -240.70
N ALA A 961 -141.01 23.61 -239.75
CA ALA A 961 -139.73 22.89 -239.73
C ALA A 961 -139.80 21.61 -240.58
N THR A 962 -140.92 20.88 -240.54
CA THR A 962 -141.22 19.70 -241.39
C THR A 962 -141.59 20.01 -242.85
N ASN A 963 -141.49 21.29 -243.22
CA ASN A 963 -141.06 21.82 -244.52
C ASN A 963 -139.70 21.19 -244.95
N ARG A 964 -138.96 21.82 -245.86
CA ARG A 964 -137.48 21.85 -245.91
C ARG A 964 -136.77 20.48 -245.99
N ASP A 965 -136.68 19.71 -244.90
CA ASP A 965 -136.10 18.36 -244.89
C ASP A 965 -136.73 17.42 -245.94
N LYS A 966 -138.06 17.49 -246.14
CA LYS A 966 -138.77 16.65 -247.13
C LYS A 966 -138.49 17.04 -248.58
N GLU A 967 -138.40 18.34 -248.88
CA GLU A 967 -138.08 18.82 -250.23
C GLU A 967 -136.61 18.56 -250.57
N PHE A 968 -135.70 18.71 -249.59
CA PHE A 968 -134.27 18.47 -249.79
C PHE A 968 -133.95 17.01 -250.14
N HIS A 969 -134.62 16.04 -249.50
CA HIS A 969 -134.50 14.62 -249.84
C HIS A 969 -135.11 14.27 -251.21
N SER A 970 -136.19 14.95 -251.61
CA SER A 970 -136.85 14.72 -252.90
C SER A 970 -135.98 15.15 -254.08
N HIS A 971 -135.30 16.30 -253.97
CA HIS A 971 -134.39 16.78 -255.02
C HIS A 971 -133.16 15.89 -255.21
N LEU A 972 -132.61 15.31 -254.14
CA LEU A 972 -131.45 14.42 -254.23
C LEU A 972 -131.81 13.10 -254.95
N THR A 973 -132.94 12.49 -254.58
CA THR A 973 -133.42 11.24 -255.20
C THR A 973 -133.92 11.42 -256.63
N SER A 974 -134.47 12.59 -256.99
CA SER A 974 -134.78 12.92 -258.38
C SER A 974 -133.53 12.89 -259.27
N HIS A 975 -132.40 13.43 -258.78
CA HIS A 975 -131.17 13.50 -259.58
C HIS A 975 -130.54 12.12 -259.83
N GLU A 976 -130.55 11.23 -258.83
CA GLU A 976 -130.12 9.84 -259.00
C GLU A 976 -131.01 9.10 -260.01
N LYS A 977 -132.33 9.29 -259.94
CA LYS A 977 -133.29 8.66 -260.87
C LYS A 977 -133.14 9.13 -262.31
N ASP A 978 -132.80 10.40 -262.55
CA ASP A 978 -132.54 10.90 -263.91
C ASP A 978 -131.28 10.27 -264.54
N THR A 979 -130.24 9.94 -263.75
CA THR A 979 -129.08 9.17 -264.26
C THR A 979 -129.43 7.71 -264.57
N GLU A 980 -130.31 7.11 -263.78
CA GLU A 980 -130.83 5.74 -263.99
C GLU A 980 -131.71 5.67 -265.26
N ILE A 981 -132.50 6.71 -265.51
CA ILE A 981 -133.29 6.92 -266.74
C ILE A 981 -132.38 6.98 -267.98
N GLN A 982 -131.19 7.59 -267.89
CA GLN A 982 -130.26 7.68 -269.01
C GLN A 982 -129.65 6.31 -269.37
N ILE A 983 -129.18 5.55 -268.37
CA ILE A 983 -128.59 4.22 -268.56
C ILE A 983 -129.62 3.18 -269.04
N LEU A 984 -130.88 3.29 -268.60
CA LEU A 984 -131.95 2.41 -269.05
C LEU A 984 -132.43 2.71 -270.48
N LYS A 985 -132.41 3.97 -270.92
CA LYS A 985 -132.69 4.33 -272.34
C LYS A 985 -131.65 3.76 -273.31
N GLU A 986 -130.38 3.76 -272.92
CA GLU A 986 -129.30 3.12 -273.72
C GLU A 986 -129.41 1.58 -273.71
N LYS A 987 -129.84 0.96 -272.60
CA LYS A 987 -130.13 -0.48 -272.58
C LYS A 987 -131.37 -0.89 -273.39
N LEU A 988 -132.43 -0.06 -273.40
CA LEU A 988 -133.67 -0.41 -274.10
C LEU A 988 -133.51 -0.29 -275.62
N THR A 989 -132.85 0.76 -276.11
CA THR A 989 -132.52 0.91 -277.55
C THR A 989 -131.59 -0.21 -278.06
N LEU A 990 -130.70 -0.72 -277.20
CA LEU A 990 -129.93 -1.95 -277.46
C LEU A 990 -130.79 -3.24 -277.48
N SER A 991 -131.96 -3.23 -276.83
CA SER A 991 -132.91 -4.34 -276.83
C SER A 991 -133.90 -4.30 -278.00
N GLU A 992 -134.33 -3.10 -278.43
CA GLU A 992 -135.19 -2.89 -279.61
C GLU A 992 -134.46 -3.29 -280.91
N SER A 993 -133.16 -3.02 -280.98
CA SER A 993 -132.30 -3.51 -282.07
C SER A 993 -132.07 -5.04 -282.03
N LYS A 994 -132.08 -5.67 -280.85
CA LYS A 994 -132.01 -7.14 -280.69
C LYS A 994 -133.34 -7.86 -280.98
N LEU A 995 -134.48 -7.33 -280.55
CA LEU A 995 -135.77 -7.99 -280.78
C LEU A 995 -136.17 -7.93 -282.26
N ASN A 996 -135.82 -6.84 -282.96
CA ASN A 996 -135.99 -6.75 -284.41
C ASN A 996 -135.11 -7.76 -285.19
N SER A 997 -133.99 -8.24 -284.63
CA SER A 997 -133.27 -9.37 -285.25
C SER A 997 -133.97 -10.71 -284.97
N GLN A 998 -134.49 -10.94 -283.77
CA GLN A 998 -135.25 -12.16 -283.44
C GLN A 998 -136.61 -12.26 -284.16
N SER A 999 -137.22 -11.13 -284.52
CA SER A 999 -138.38 -11.07 -285.42
C SER A 999 -138.11 -11.76 -286.78
N ARG A 1000 -136.86 -11.68 -287.28
CA ARG A 1000 -136.40 -12.36 -288.52
C ARG A 1000 -135.98 -13.82 -288.31
N GLU A 1001 -135.72 -14.23 -287.08
CA GLU A 1001 -135.23 -15.58 -286.77
C GLU A 1001 -136.38 -16.53 -286.36
N ASN A 1002 -137.36 -16.05 -285.59
CA ASN A 1002 -138.51 -16.87 -285.20
C ASN A 1002 -139.48 -17.10 -286.38
N THR A 1003 -139.51 -16.18 -287.36
CA THR A 1003 -140.13 -16.42 -288.67
C THR A 1003 -139.42 -17.52 -289.47
N MET A 1004 -138.14 -17.81 -289.19
CA MET A 1004 -137.41 -18.97 -289.73
C MET A 1004 -137.67 -20.25 -288.91
N LEU A 1005 -137.88 -20.15 -287.59
CA LEU A 1005 -138.23 -21.30 -286.73
C LEU A 1005 -139.68 -21.79 -286.88
N ARG A 1006 -140.58 -20.98 -287.47
CA ARG A 1006 -141.84 -21.48 -288.08
C ARG A 1006 -141.61 -22.71 -288.99
N ALA A 1007 -140.41 -22.91 -289.54
CA ALA A 1007 -140.10 -24.03 -290.43
C ALA A 1007 -139.47 -25.27 -289.77
N LYS A 1008 -138.89 -25.20 -288.55
CA LYS A 1008 -138.01 -26.28 -288.04
C LYS A 1008 -138.57 -27.15 -286.91
N MET A 1009 -139.39 -26.65 -286.00
CA MET A 1009 -140.01 -27.49 -284.95
C MET A 1009 -141.17 -28.35 -285.47
N ALA A 1010 -141.65 -28.09 -286.69
CA ALA A 1010 -142.41 -29.07 -287.47
C ALA A 1010 -141.63 -30.38 -287.73
N GLN A 1011 -140.29 -30.36 -287.61
CA GLN A 1011 -139.43 -31.55 -287.78
C GLN A 1011 -139.27 -32.35 -286.47
N LEU A 1012 -139.01 -31.71 -285.32
CA LEU A 1012 -138.68 -32.41 -284.06
C LEU A 1012 -139.88 -33.03 -283.31
N GLN A 1013 -141.03 -33.06 -283.99
CA GLN A 1013 -142.02 -34.14 -283.94
C GLN A 1013 -141.42 -35.57 -283.95
N THR A 1014 -140.16 -35.77 -284.38
CA THR A 1014 -139.52 -37.08 -284.61
C THR A 1014 -138.55 -37.59 -283.53
N ASP A 1015 -137.89 -36.68 -282.80
CA ASP A 1015 -136.83 -36.93 -281.81
C ASP A 1015 -136.98 -38.14 -280.83
N LEU A 1016 -137.29 -37.81 -279.57
CA LEU A 1016 -136.41 -38.28 -278.49
C LEU A 1016 -137.12 -38.38 -277.12
N ASP A 1017 -138.15 -39.19 -276.87
CA ASP A 1017 -138.57 -40.51 -277.38
C ASP A 1017 -137.51 -41.64 -277.41
N VAL A 1018 -136.23 -41.32 -277.23
CA VAL A 1018 -135.09 -42.26 -277.30
C VAL A 1018 -134.35 -42.42 -275.96
N LEU A 1019 -134.45 -41.45 -275.04
CA LEU A 1019 -133.59 -41.38 -273.83
C LEU A 1019 -134.29 -41.20 -272.46
N LYS A 1020 -135.58 -41.47 -272.24
CA LYS A 1020 -136.21 -42.80 -272.15
C LYS A 1020 -135.38 -43.95 -271.52
N ARG A 1021 -134.08 -43.81 -271.21
CA ARG A 1021 -133.17 -44.98 -271.05
C ARG A 1021 -132.04 -44.90 -270.02
N GLN A 1022 -131.71 -43.73 -269.46
CA GLN A 1022 -130.72 -43.63 -268.38
C GLN A 1022 -131.37 -42.88 -267.21
N ILE A 1023 -131.90 -43.54 -266.17
CA ILE A 1023 -131.45 -44.78 -265.51
C ILE A 1023 -129.96 -44.70 -265.16
N SER A 1024 -129.65 -44.64 -263.87
CA SER A 1024 -128.97 -45.75 -263.16
C SER A 1024 -128.45 -45.34 -261.78
N THR A 1025 -128.01 -44.09 -261.66
CA THR A 1025 -126.94 -43.68 -260.74
C THR A 1025 -127.19 -42.29 -260.17
N GLU A 1026 -127.04 -41.99 -258.89
CA GLU A 1026 -126.69 -42.82 -257.71
C GLU A 1026 -127.49 -42.29 -256.50
N ARG A 1027 -128.30 -43.05 -255.76
CA ARG A 1027 -128.23 -44.50 -255.45
C ARG A 1027 -126.96 -44.90 -254.68
N TYR A 1028 -126.32 -43.99 -253.91
CA TYR A 1028 -125.19 -44.41 -253.06
C TYR A 1028 -125.09 -43.84 -251.63
N GLU A 1029 -125.29 -42.54 -251.36
CA GLU A 1029 -125.30 -42.05 -249.95
C GLU A 1029 -126.63 -42.27 -249.21
N ARG A 1030 -127.41 -43.23 -249.74
CA ARG A 1030 -128.62 -43.82 -249.13
C ARG A 1030 -128.29 -44.78 -247.97
N GLU A 1031 -127.01 -44.98 -247.62
CA GLU A 1031 -126.56 -46.29 -247.14
C GLU A 1031 -125.48 -46.32 -246.02
N ARG A 1032 -125.26 -45.25 -245.23
CA ARG A 1032 -124.48 -45.35 -243.97
C ARG A 1032 -124.61 -44.09 -243.09
N ALA A 1033 -125.49 -43.98 -242.10
CA ALA A 1033 -126.18 -44.98 -241.31
C ALA A 1033 -127.03 -44.19 -240.28
N ILE A 1034 -128.29 -44.49 -239.94
CA ILE A 1034 -129.19 -45.63 -240.19
C ILE A 1034 -128.69 -46.97 -239.57
N GLN A 1035 -127.65 -46.89 -238.74
CA GLN A 1035 -127.05 -47.89 -237.83
C GLN A 1035 -126.18 -47.03 -236.87
N GLU A 1036 -126.56 -46.68 -235.63
CA GLU A 1036 -127.59 -47.18 -234.72
C GLU A 1036 -128.21 -45.93 -234.02
N MET A 1037 -129.40 -45.42 -234.36
CA MET A 1037 -130.63 -46.11 -234.71
C MET A 1037 -131.03 -47.05 -233.54
N ARG A 1038 -132.31 -47.03 -233.12
CA ARG A 1038 -133.01 -48.18 -232.46
C ARG A 1038 -133.09 -48.32 -230.93
N ARG A 1039 -133.43 -47.25 -230.20
CA ARG A 1039 -134.51 -47.32 -229.16
C ARG A 1039 -135.46 -46.12 -229.28
N HIS A 1040 -136.13 -45.97 -230.43
CA HIS A 1040 -137.41 -46.65 -230.73
C HIS A 1040 -138.47 -46.34 -229.66
N GLY A 1041 -139.47 -45.48 -229.89
CA GLY A 1041 -139.97 -44.90 -231.15
C GLY A 1041 -141.15 -45.69 -231.73
N LEU A 1042 -141.93 -45.07 -232.63
CA LEU A 1042 -143.07 -45.61 -233.38
C LEU A 1042 -143.13 -44.82 -234.72
N ARG A 1043 -143.00 -45.43 -235.90
CA ARG A 1043 -144.00 -46.16 -236.74
C ARG A 1043 -145.03 -45.26 -237.46
N THR A 1044 -144.88 -45.17 -238.80
CA THR A 1044 -145.93 -45.19 -239.86
C THR A 1044 -146.95 -44.02 -239.96
N PRO A 1045 -147.77 -43.86 -241.03
CA PRO A 1045 -147.58 -44.18 -242.47
C PRO A 1045 -147.66 -42.95 -243.46
N PRO A 1046 -148.71 -42.66 -244.30
CA PRO A 1046 -148.55 -42.53 -245.77
C PRO A 1046 -149.12 -41.23 -246.45
N LEU A 1047 -149.06 -41.17 -247.80
CA LEU A 1047 -150.00 -40.53 -248.78
C LEU A 1047 -150.59 -39.09 -248.59
N SER A 1048 -150.77 -38.36 -249.72
CA SER A 1048 -151.72 -37.23 -249.95
C SER A 1048 -151.43 -35.84 -249.31
N SER A 1049 -152.04 -34.69 -249.70
CA SER A 1049 -152.44 -34.14 -251.04
C SER A 1049 -152.94 -32.67 -250.96
N THR A 1050 -153.06 -31.96 -252.10
CA THR A 1050 -154.13 -30.97 -252.43
C THR A 1050 -154.21 -29.58 -251.73
N MET A 1051 -154.17 -28.50 -252.56
CA MET A 1051 -154.83 -27.16 -252.47
C MET A 1051 -154.64 -26.19 -251.25
N ARG A 1052 -154.66 -24.86 -251.53
CA ARG A 1052 -155.80 -23.92 -251.24
C ARG A 1052 -155.42 -22.47 -250.78
N SER A 1053 -155.72 -21.46 -251.63
CA SER A 1053 -156.26 -20.09 -251.33
C SER A 1053 -155.60 -19.27 -250.16
N PRO A 1054 -156.22 -18.25 -249.49
CA PRO A 1054 -157.38 -17.36 -249.80
C PRO A 1054 -157.26 -15.84 -249.42
N LEU A 1055 -158.24 -15.03 -249.88
CA LEU A 1055 -159.02 -13.92 -249.23
C LEU A 1055 -158.28 -12.80 -248.43
N HIS A 1056 -158.73 -11.53 -248.39
CA HIS A 1056 -159.96 -10.81 -248.82
C HIS A 1056 -159.51 -9.57 -249.65
N SER A 1057 -160.15 -9.06 -250.72
CA SER A 1057 -161.56 -8.76 -251.08
C SER A 1057 -162.23 -7.67 -250.22
N PRO A 1058 -163.28 -6.95 -250.68
CA PRO A 1058 -163.80 -6.72 -252.04
C PRO A 1058 -163.79 -5.19 -252.37
N GLU A 1059 -164.38 -4.55 -253.40
CA GLU A 1059 -165.63 -4.73 -254.17
C GLU A 1059 -165.59 -4.05 -255.58
N HIS A 1060 -166.59 -4.41 -256.42
CA HIS A 1060 -167.29 -3.66 -257.49
C HIS A 1060 -166.66 -2.52 -258.32
N ILE A 1061 -166.87 -2.64 -259.65
CA ILE A 1061 -166.71 -1.64 -260.75
C ILE A 1061 -165.22 -1.34 -261.09
N ASN A 1062 -164.72 -1.53 -262.32
CA ASN A 1062 -165.31 -1.91 -263.63
C ASN A 1062 -164.34 -2.81 -264.40
#